data_AF-A0AAW5UVR1-F1
#
_entry.id   AF-A0AAW5UVR1-F1
#
_cell.length_a   1.000
_cell.length_b   1.000
_cell.length_c   1.000
_cell.angle_alpha   90.00
_cell.angle_beta   90.00
_cell.angle_gamma   90.00
#
_symmetry.space_group_name_H-M   'P 1'
#
loop_
_entity.id
_entity.type
_entity.pdbx_description
1 polymer ?
#
loop_
_entity_poly.entity_id
_entity_poly.type
_entity_poly.pdbx_seq_one_letter_code
_entity_poly.pdbx_strand_id
1 'polypeptide(L)'
;MKEIGRDEAIQYLSRYLYALIQSTIDDVAQQENGVEKCIQFTNDVIKELGEKFAIENYEDDLVDASNSILTSVIDKTKCDYPDLQKYIQRITPLTSLTKSSLFTGAKNSVNMISELKKEILSADKIYIVVSFIRLSGLNMMLPELQEFVARGGCLRVITTTYMQITEYKAVEKLSKLAHTEIKISYHSDLDRLHAKAYVFMRDSGFHTAYIGSSNISHAALTEGLEWNVKVTQMELPHIFATVKNTFDTYWEQDVFETFNLNRDSERLKKALDKNAQTSEGIDYSVLDLMQAKEYQNDILDRLEKERRYHNNWRNLVVAATGTGKTVIAAFDYKRFKEQHTKANFLFVVHREEIIKQACATYRAVLGDPNFGDMWYGGHEASSYSHLFASKDLLNNRLDKLQLPDDYYDYIVFDEAHHIVADTYQKILHKFKPKVLLGLTATPERMDNNDITQYFNHQISAEIRLDTALNNRLLSPFHYFGITDSVDLSEVKWERGRFVASELSKIYTNNDLRTNIIFKTLEKYLPNYNDVRALCFCVDQQHANYMNAKFTLAGLKSAVLTSENSKYRNIEIKRLAEKKINYLFVVDMFNEGIDIPAIDTVLFLRPTESLTIFLQQFGRGLRKAKDKKYLTVLDFVGHSRAEFNYMDRFRALMGRTSMSVKEEVEKDFPHLPLGCTIQLEPKAKEYIIQNINGYINSFKKSRIIQTIKQFEQKFSEPLSLASFLRLTHVPLEKLYNGNTWNGLCRLAGVTARESELNVELSRAVSKKWFSTDSYSYFSFIHDLAARRFKVSEGLLTPREQKMALMLYYDLYISAGEYDSLQLMFNRLSEDELFADEVCQLTEILMSRCNALEQDDNSAFRDSFPLKLHGVYTKAQIQVAIETSTLQKMSPSREGCERNTLNGIPMEAMFVDVIKDREEGSNTNYKDFAQTAVKFHWETQNSVRQESPTGQSYIKGSREMLLFVRKQRNAAENKYRTLGYVYLGKVTLDSFEGNKPMQIVWNLKTPMPGSVYEYAATLANV
;
A
#
# COMPACT_ATOMS: atom_id res chain seq x y z
N MET A 1 -4.80 -34.02 23.52
CA MET A 1 -4.20 -32.89 24.26
C MET A 1 -3.22 -32.22 23.33
N LYS A 2 -3.38 -30.92 23.08
CA LYS A 2 -2.45 -30.14 22.25
C LYS A 2 -1.35 -29.65 23.19
N GLU A 3 -0.09 -29.94 22.90
CA GLU A 3 1.03 -29.39 23.69
C GLU A 3 1.01 -27.86 23.59
N ILE A 4 1.20 -27.20 24.74
CA ILE A 4 1.27 -25.75 24.84
C ILE A 4 2.54 -25.30 24.10
N GLY A 5 2.43 -24.30 23.24
CA GLY A 5 3.58 -23.81 22.48
C GLY A 5 4.69 -23.29 23.40
N ARG A 6 5.95 -23.34 22.96
CA ARG A 6 7.11 -22.92 23.80
C ARG A 6 6.94 -21.51 24.37
N ASP A 7 6.41 -20.57 23.60
CA ASP A 7 6.19 -19.18 24.02
C ASP A 7 4.99 -19.02 24.96
N GLU A 8 3.91 -19.79 24.76
CA GLU A 8 2.78 -19.85 25.69
C GLU A 8 3.20 -20.45 27.04
N ALA A 9 4.06 -21.48 27.02
CA ALA A 9 4.62 -22.08 28.22
C ALA A 9 5.49 -21.06 28.98
N ILE A 10 6.31 -20.28 28.26
CA ILE A 10 7.10 -19.19 28.84
C ILE A 10 6.18 -18.15 29.49
N GLN A 11 5.12 -17.68 28.82
CA GLN A 11 4.18 -16.73 29.40
C GLN A 11 3.44 -17.29 30.62
N TYR A 12 2.97 -18.54 30.54
CA TYR A 12 2.24 -19.18 31.62
C TYR A 12 3.12 -19.35 32.86
N LEU A 13 4.34 -19.88 32.70
CA LEU A 13 5.30 -20.03 33.80
C LEU A 13 5.75 -18.69 34.37
N SER A 14 5.96 -17.68 33.52
CA SER A 14 6.30 -16.31 33.97
C SER A 14 5.15 -15.69 34.77
N ARG A 15 3.90 -15.87 34.35
CA ARG A 15 2.72 -15.41 35.10
C ARG A 15 2.56 -16.13 36.44
N TYR A 16 2.85 -17.44 36.48
CA TYR A 16 2.80 -18.21 37.71
C TYR A 16 3.86 -17.72 38.72
N LEU A 17 5.09 -17.51 38.25
CA LEU A 17 6.16 -16.96 39.07
C LEU A 17 5.83 -15.52 39.53
N TYR A 18 5.32 -14.69 38.63
CA TYR A 18 4.85 -13.34 38.96
C TYR A 18 3.78 -13.35 40.06
N ALA A 19 2.77 -14.23 39.94
CA ALA A 19 1.72 -14.33 40.96
C ALA A 19 2.26 -14.76 42.33
N LEU A 20 3.23 -15.70 42.35
CA LEU A 20 3.87 -16.14 43.58
C LEU A 20 4.72 -15.03 44.22
N ILE A 21 5.54 -14.35 43.41
CA ILE A 21 6.36 -13.21 43.85
C ILE A 21 5.46 -12.09 44.36
N GLN A 22 4.38 -11.76 43.64
CA GLN A 22 3.43 -10.73 44.04
C GLN A 22 2.75 -11.07 45.38
N SER A 23 2.27 -12.31 45.56
CA SER A 23 1.70 -12.75 46.84
C SER A 23 2.71 -12.65 47.98
N THR A 24 3.96 -13.03 47.73
CA THR A 24 5.04 -12.96 48.74
C THR A 24 5.35 -11.50 49.11
N ILE A 25 5.42 -10.62 48.12
CA ILE A 25 5.65 -9.18 48.33
C ILE A 25 4.48 -8.56 49.09
N ASP A 26 3.23 -8.88 48.75
CA ASP A 26 2.03 -8.36 49.44
C ASP A 26 2.00 -8.79 50.93
N ASP A 27 2.40 -10.03 51.24
CA ASP A 27 2.49 -10.53 52.62
C ASP A 27 3.64 -9.89 53.41
N VAL A 28 4.79 -9.64 52.76
CA VAL A 28 5.96 -9.00 53.38
C VAL A 28 5.73 -7.50 53.58
N ALA A 29 5.02 -6.84 52.66
CA ALA A 29 4.71 -5.41 52.72
C ALA A 29 3.82 -5.04 53.91
N GLN A 30 3.02 -5.98 54.43
CA GLN A 30 2.13 -5.77 55.60
C GLN A 30 2.88 -5.85 56.94
N GLN A 31 4.17 -6.17 56.96
CA GLN A 31 4.99 -6.27 58.17
C GLN A 31 5.67 -4.94 58.54
N GLU A 32 6.14 -4.80 59.79
CA GLU A 32 7.01 -3.66 60.17
C GLU A 32 8.30 -3.66 59.32
N ASN A 33 8.65 -2.48 58.80
CA ASN A 33 9.67 -2.24 57.77
C ASN A 33 9.45 -3.04 56.46
N GLY A 34 8.19 -3.35 56.12
CA GLY A 34 7.82 -4.16 54.96
C GLY A 34 8.40 -3.68 53.63
N VAL A 35 8.48 -2.36 53.41
CA VAL A 35 9.05 -1.79 52.17
C VAL A 35 10.55 -2.10 52.01
N GLU A 36 11.35 -1.95 53.06
CA GLU A 36 12.79 -2.27 53.03
C GLU A 36 13.02 -3.77 52.80
N LYS A 37 12.20 -4.62 53.44
CA LYS A 37 12.25 -6.07 53.25
C LYS A 37 11.83 -6.49 51.85
N CYS A 38 10.83 -5.83 51.25
CA CYS A 38 10.43 -6.07 49.85
C CYS A 38 11.54 -5.67 48.88
N ILE A 39 12.24 -4.56 49.13
CA ILE A 39 13.40 -4.12 48.32
C ILE A 39 14.52 -5.16 48.41
N GLN A 40 14.85 -5.60 49.63
CA GLN A 40 15.89 -6.60 49.85
C GLN A 40 15.55 -7.94 49.18
N PHE A 41 14.32 -8.43 49.35
CA PHE A 41 13.83 -9.63 48.67
C PHE A 41 13.91 -9.52 47.15
N THR A 42 13.52 -8.37 46.59
CA THR A 42 13.59 -8.13 45.14
C THR A 42 15.03 -8.17 44.64
N ASN A 43 15.96 -7.53 45.37
CA ASN A 43 17.38 -7.54 45.05
C ASN A 43 18.00 -8.93 45.14
N ASP A 44 17.61 -9.73 46.13
CA ASP A 44 18.09 -11.11 46.28
C ASP A 44 17.62 -12.00 45.11
N VAL A 45 16.37 -11.84 44.66
CA VAL A 45 15.85 -12.52 43.46
C VAL A 45 16.62 -12.11 42.20
N ILE A 46 16.92 -10.81 42.03
CA ILE A 46 17.69 -10.30 40.89
C ILE A 46 19.10 -10.87 40.89
N LYS A 47 19.77 -10.91 42.04
CA LYS A 47 21.11 -11.50 42.19
C LYS A 47 21.14 -12.97 41.85
N GLU A 48 20.22 -13.76 42.41
CA GLU A 48 20.15 -15.20 42.15
C GLU A 48 19.90 -15.50 40.67
N LEU A 49 19.05 -14.71 39.99
CA LEU A 49 18.82 -14.83 38.55
C LEU A 49 20.05 -14.41 37.75
N GLY A 50 20.72 -13.33 38.13
CA GLY A 50 21.93 -12.82 37.48
C GLY A 50 23.10 -13.79 37.54
N GLU A 51 23.40 -14.32 38.73
CA GLU A 51 24.50 -15.25 38.98
C GLU A 51 24.28 -16.61 38.33
N LYS A 52 23.06 -17.16 38.42
CA LYS A 52 22.77 -18.53 37.98
C LYS A 52 22.59 -18.67 36.47
N PHE A 53 22.15 -17.60 35.80
CA PHE A 53 21.94 -17.58 34.35
C PHE A 53 22.94 -16.72 33.59
N ALA A 54 24.01 -16.25 34.25
CA ALA A 54 25.08 -15.43 33.67
C ALA A 54 24.55 -14.20 32.90
N ILE A 55 23.60 -13.47 33.51
CA ILE A 55 23.03 -12.26 32.91
C ILE A 55 24.04 -11.12 33.11
N GLU A 56 24.58 -10.55 32.03
CA GLU A 56 25.55 -9.45 32.12
C GLU A 56 24.90 -8.17 32.68
N ASN A 57 25.60 -7.50 33.61
CA ASN A 57 25.23 -6.20 34.21
C ASN A 57 23.90 -6.21 34.98
N TYR A 58 23.56 -7.31 35.67
CA TYR A 58 22.38 -7.38 36.54
C TYR A 58 22.47 -6.47 37.79
N GLU A 59 23.68 -6.04 38.16
CA GLU A 59 23.94 -5.12 39.27
C GLU A 59 23.28 -3.74 39.07
N ASP A 60 23.08 -3.32 37.81
CA ASP A 60 22.38 -2.07 37.46
C ASP A 60 20.86 -2.16 37.68
N ASP A 61 20.31 -3.38 37.70
CA ASP A 61 18.89 -3.64 37.90
C ASP A 61 18.53 -3.77 39.40
N LEU A 62 19.53 -3.68 40.30
CA LEU A 62 19.32 -3.65 41.74
C LEU A 62 18.54 -2.38 42.16
N VAL A 63 17.50 -2.59 42.96
CA VAL A 63 16.68 -1.55 43.56
C VAL A 63 17.50 -0.87 44.65
N ASP A 64 18.01 0.32 44.38
CA ASP A 64 18.81 1.09 45.34
C ASP A 64 17.95 1.50 46.56
N ALA A 65 18.51 1.39 47.77
CA ALA A 65 17.79 1.60 49.04
C ALA A 65 17.29 3.05 49.20
N SER A 66 17.75 3.96 48.36
CA SER A 66 17.40 5.37 48.38
C SER A 66 16.10 5.70 47.63
N ASN A 67 14.94 5.18 48.06
CA ASN A 67 13.59 5.76 47.87
C ASN A 67 13.19 6.32 46.47
N SER A 68 13.90 6.00 45.38
CA SER A 68 13.74 6.64 44.07
C SER A 68 12.58 6.04 43.28
N ILE A 69 12.38 4.72 43.41
CA ILE A 69 11.30 4.00 42.72
C ILE A 69 9.92 4.28 43.34
N LEU A 70 9.86 4.62 44.63
CA LEU A 70 8.60 4.89 45.35
C LEU A 70 8.15 6.36 45.30
N THR A 71 8.94 7.26 44.69
CA THR A 71 8.56 8.66 44.47
C THR A 71 8.69 9.04 42.99
N SER A 72 7.96 8.31 42.14
CA SER A 72 8.00 8.33 40.66
C SER A 72 7.63 9.66 39.96
N VAL A 73 7.41 10.74 40.72
CA VAL A 73 6.88 12.02 40.20
C VAL A 73 7.89 13.18 40.34
N ILE A 74 8.97 13.05 41.13
CA ILE A 74 9.92 14.16 41.35
C ILE A 74 11.35 13.64 41.53
N ASP A 75 12.31 14.29 40.84
CA ASP A 75 13.74 14.17 41.13
C ASP A 75 14.08 14.98 42.40
N LYS A 76 14.41 14.28 43.50
CA LYS A 76 14.66 14.90 44.82
C LYS A 76 15.90 15.80 44.86
N THR A 77 16.75 15.78 43.82
CA THR A 77 17.96 16.61 43.76
C THR A 77 17.68 18.09 43.41
N LYS A 78 16.46 18.42 42.96
CA LYS A 78 16.02 19.79 42.60
C LYS A 78 14.71 20.20 43.30
N CYS A 79 14.72 20.29 44.63
CA CYS A 79 13.49 20.58 45.39
C CYS A 79 13.59 21.85 46.23
N ASP A 80 12.93 22.93 45.78
CA ASP A 80 12.77 24.19 46.51
C ASP A 80 11.47 24.23 47.36
N TYR A 81 10.80 23.09 47.57
CA TYR A 81 9.49 23.03 48.22
C TYR A 81 9.59 22.73 49.73
N PRO A 82 9.04 23.59 50.62
CA PRO A 82 9.11 23.41 52.07
C PRO A 82 8.38 22.17 52.62
N ASP A 83 7.37 21.66 51.90
CA ASP A 83 6.55 20.50 52.29
C ASP A 83 6.36 19.57 51.07
N LEU A 84 7.34 18.69 50.88
CA LEU A 84 7.41 17.75 49.76
C LEU A 84 6.19 16.81 49.71
N GLN A 85 5.67 16.38 50.86
CA GLN A 85 4.53 15.47 50.93
C GLN A 85 3.25 16.11 50.40
N LYS A 86 2.96 17.36 50.79
CA LYS A 86 1.80 18.09 50.26
C LYS A 86 1.94 18.38 48.77
N TYR A 87 3.15 18.68 48.31
CA TYR A 87 3.40 18.92 46.90
C TYR A 87 3.17 17.64 46.06
N ILE A 88 3.69 16.49 46.50
CA ILE A 88 3.44 15.18 45.86
C ILE A 88 1.94 14.86 45.82
N GLN A 89 1.20 15.04 46.92
CA GLN A 89 -0.24 14.81 46.94
C GLN A 89 -1.02 15.71 45.95
N ARG A 90 -0.55 16.94 45.73
CA ARG A 90 -1.15 17.87 44.77
C ARG A 90 -0.98 17.40 43.33
N ILE A 91 0.21 16.92 42.96
CA ILE A 91 0.56 16.64 41.56
C ILE A 91 0.37 15.18 41.13
N THR A 92 0.34 14.22 42.07
CA THR A 92 0.22 12.80 41.73
C THR A 92 -1.22 12.44 41.34
N PRO A 93 -1.43 11.81 40.16
CA PRO A 93 -2.74 11.34 39.72
C PRO A 93 -3.45 10.48 40.77
N LEU A 94 -4.79 10.54 40.81
CA LEU A 94 -5.59 9.82 41.81
C LEU A 94 -5.63 8.32 41.52
N THR A 95 -5.56 7.93 40.25
CA THR A 95 -5.45 6.53 39.85
C THR A 95 -3.99 6.13 39.67
N SER A 96 -3.71 4.83 39.79
CA SER A 96 -2.34 4.30 39.75
C SER A 96 -1.59 4.71 38.47
N LEU A 97 -0.28 4.94 38.61
CA LEU A 97 0.64 5.10 37.48
C LEU A 97 1.14 3.74 36.94
N THR A 98 0.87 2.65 37.66
CA THR A 98 1.31 1.29 37.31
C THR A 98 0.20 0.37 36.88
N LYS A 99 -1.07 0.75 37.12
CA LYS A 99 -2.24 -0.04 36.74
C LYS A 99 -3.22 0.82 35.95
N SER A 100 -3.76 0.24 34.90
CA SER A 100 -4.74 0.83 34.01
C SER A 100 -6.06 1.04 34.75
N SER A 101 -6.84 2.01 34.29
CA SER A 101 -8.10 2.40 34.94
C SER A 101 -9.14 2.79 33.90
N LEU A 102 -10.41 2.53 34.18
CA LEU A 102 -11.53 2.88 33.31
C LEU A 102 -12.34 4.04 33.92
N PHE A 103 -12.56 5.07 33.11
CA PHE A 103 -13.36 6.24 33.45
C PHE A 103 -14.66 6.20 32.63
N THR A 104 -15.81 6.07 33.31
CA THR A 104 -17.13 5.88 32.65
C THR A 104 -18.13 7.01 32.92
N GLY A 105 -17.74 8.05 33.68
CA GLY A 105 -18.64 9.13 34.09
C GLY A 105 -19.72 8.71 35.12
N ALA A 106 -19.58 7.55 35.75
CA ALA A 106 -20.52 7.06 36.77
C ALA A 106 -20.44 7.89 38.06
N LYS A 107 -21.58 8.06 38.75
CA LYS A 107 -21.76 8.95 39.94
C LYS A 107 -20.79 8.73 41.12
N ASN A 108 -20.07 7.60 41.16
CA ASN A 108 -19.09 7.26 42.20
C ASN A 108 -17.67 6.96 41.65
N SER A 109 -17.38 7.34 40.40
CA SER A 109 -16.06 7.14 39.78
C SER A 109 -15.22 8.42 39.82
N VAL A 110 -13.88 8.29 39.79
CA VAL A 110 -12.96 9.43 39.74
C VAL A 110 -13.28 10.26 38.49
N ASN A 111 -13.48 11.57 38.67
CA ASN A 111 -13.76 12.46 37.56
C ASN A 111 -12.52 12.63 36.67
N MET A 112 -12.67 12.43 35.36
CA MET A 112 -11.59 12.50 34.38
C MET A 112 -10.87 13.85 34.40
N ILE A 113 -11.58 14.98 34.52
CA ILE A 113 -10.91 16.30 34.57
C ILE A 113 -9.98 16.44 35.77
N SER A 114 -10.37 15.93 36.93
CA SER A 114 -9.56 15.98 38.15
C SER A 114 -8.28 15.17 37.98
N GLU A 115 -8.39 14.04 37.29
CA GLU A 115 -7.24 13.21 36.94
C GLU A 115 -6.32 13.91 35.94
N LEU A 116 -6.86 14.42 34.82
CA LEU A 116 -6.09 15.10 33.78
C LEU A 116 -5.31 16.30 34.32
N LYS A 117 -5.89 17.09 35.23
CA LYS A 117 -5.19 18.20 35.89
C LYS A 117 -3.91 17.75 36.58
N LYS A 118 -3.97 16.62 37.31
CA LYS A 118 -2.80 16.06 37.99
C LYS A 118 -1.81 15.42 37.03
N GLU A 119 -2.30 14.75 35.99
CA GLU A 119 -1.47 14.22 34.91
C GLU A 119 -0.68 15.35 34.22
N ILE A 120 -1.31 16.49 33.93
CA ILE A 120 -0.64 17.69 33.38
C ILE A 120 0.45 18.19 34.33
N LEU A 121 0.14 18.32 35.62
CA LEU A 121 1.09 18.81 36.63
C LEU A 121 2.22 17.84 36.95
N SER A 122 2.15 16.58 36.52
CA SER A 122 3.21 15.59 36.78
C SER A 122 3.98 15.17 35.51
N ALA A 123 3.58 15.65 34.33
CA ALA A 123 4.23 15.32 33.06
C ALA A 123 5.38 16.28 32.72
N ASP A 124 6.31 15.82 31.91
CA ASP A 124 7.40 16.62 31.31
C ASP A 124 7.10 16.96 29.84
N LYS A 125 6.41 16.05 29.13
CA LYS A 125 5.90 16.25 27.77
C LYS A 125 4.44 15.80 27.68
N ILE A 126 3.62 16.57 26.97
CA ILE A 126 2.19 16.30 26.80
C ILE A 126 1.82 16.33 25.33
N TYR A 127 1.28 15.22 24.82
CA TYR A 127 0.80 15.10 23.44
C TYR A 127 -0.73 14.88 23.46
N ILE A 128 -1.46 15.71 22.73
CA ILE A 128 -2.93 15.68 22.68
C ILE A 128 -3.38 15.57 21.23
N VAL A 129 -4.19 14.57 20.92
CA VAL A 129 -4.90 14.47 19.63
C VAL A 129 -6.39 14.41 19.90
N VAL A 130 -7.13 15.41 19.45
CA VAL A 130 -8.58 15.49 19.67
C VAL A 130 -9.32 16.06 18.47
N SER A 131 -10.47 15.45 18.18
CA SER A 131 -11.31 15.84 17.05
C SER A 131 -11.89 17.26 17.16
N PHE A 132 -12.10 17.77 18.38
CA PHE A 132 -12.45 19.17 18.58
C PHE A 132 -12.05 19.71 19.96
N ILE A 133 -11.89 21.03 20.01
CA ILE A 133 -11.54 21.79 21.22
C ILE A 133 -12.55 22.91 21.44
N ARG A 134 -13.29 22.88 22.55
CA ARG A 134 -14.16 23.98 23.00
C ARG A 134 -13.50 24.75 24.13
N LEU A 135 -13.75 26.06 24.17
CA LEU A 135 -13.21 26.95 25.20
C LEU A 135 -13.70 26.55 26.60
N SER A 136 -14.93 26.04 26.69
CA SER A 136 -15.51 25.57 27.95
C SER A 136 -14.72 24.43 28.59
N GLY A 137 -14.24 23.46 27.80
CA GLY A 137 -13.40 22.37 28.29
C GLY A 137 -11.97 22.83 28.56
N LEU A 138 -11.40 23.64 27.66
CA LEU A 138 -10.03 24.12 27.80
C LEU A 138 -9.84 24.94 29.08
N ASN A 139 -10.76 25.86 29.39
CA ASN A 139 -10.68 26.71 30.58
C ASN A 139 -10.61 25.90 31.89
N MET A 140 -11.07 24.64 31.89
CA MET A 140 -11.03 23.79 33.09
C MET A 140 -9.63 23.31 33.45
N MET A 141 -8.72 23.20 32.48
CA MET A 141 -7.33 22.73 32.68
C MET A 141 -6.28 23.77 32.27
N LEU A 142 -6.71 24.94 31.80
CA LEU A 142 -5.82 26.00 31.35
C LEU A 142 -4.84 26.49 32.44
N PRO A 143 -5.24 26.67 33.72
CA PRO A 143 -4.28 27.04 34.77
C PRO A 143 -3.15 26.03 34.95
N GLU A 144 -3.47 24.74 34.92
CA GLU A 144 -2.50 23.66 35.06
C GLU A 144 -1.59 23.57 33.82
N LEU A 145 -2.12 23.80 32.61
CA LEU A 145 -1.31 23.90 31.40
C LEU A 145 -0.35 25.10 31.44
N GLN A 146 -0.79 26.24 31.96
CA GLN A 146 0.07 27.41 32.16
C GLN A 146 1.21 27.12 33.12
N GLU A 147 0.94 26.42 34.24
CA GLU A 147 1.96 25.99 35.20
C GLU A 147 2.94 24.98 34.58
N PHE A 148 2.43 23.97 33.85
CA PHE A 148 3.22 22.97 33.14
C PHE A 148 4.20 23.60 32.13
N VAL A 149 3.72 24.55 31.34
CA VAL A 149 4.54 25.23 30.36
C VAL A 149 5.54 26.19 31.03
N ALA A 150 5.15 26.87 32.10
CA ALA A 150 6.01 27.82 32.81
C ALA A 150 7.28 27.16 33.41
N ARG A 151 7.20 25.86 33.74
CA ARG A 151 8.36 25.07 34.19
C ARG A 151 9.18 24.43 33.05
N GLY A 152 8.88 24.77 31.79
CA GLY A 152 9.59 24.26 30.62
C GLY A 152 9.00 23.01 29.96
N GLY A 153 7.79 22.60 30.35
CA GLY A 153 7.09 21.47 29.74
C GLY A 153 6.71 21.73 28.28
N CYS A 154 6.79 20.69 27.43
CA CYS A 154 6.47 20.78 26.00
C CYS A 154 5.06 20.24 25.71
N LEU A 155 4.23 21.04 25.03
CA LEU A 155 2.87 20.70 24.66
C LEU A 155 2.71 20.60 23.14
N ARG A 156 2.24 19.44 22.65
CA ARG A 156 1.91 19.22 21.23
C ARG A 156 0.44 18.89 21.08
N VAL A 157 -0.28 19.62 20.22
CA VAL A 157 -1.72 19.45 20.01
C VAL A 157 -2.05 19.24 18.54
N ILE A 158 -2.73 18.14 18.21
CA ILE A 158 -3.31 17.89 16.89
C ILE A 158 -4.84 18.05 16.97
N THR A 159 -5.41 18.82 16.04
CA THR A 159 -6.87 18.93 15.90
C THR A 159 -7.32 19.13 14.44
N THR A 160 -8.62 19.23 14.18
CA THR A 160 -9.21 19.35 12.83
C THR A 160 -10.37 20.35 12.78
N THR A 161 -10.65 20.88 11.59
CA THR A 161 -11.84 21.69 11.29
C THR A 161 -13.02 20.87 10.74
N TYR A 162 -12.88 19.55 10.56
CA TYR A 162 -13.85 18.65 9.89
C TYR A 162 -15.32 18.82 10.33
N MET A 163 -15.59 18.87 11.63
CA MET A 163 -16.97 19.04 12.14
C MET A 163 -17.36 20.50 12.41
N GLN A 164 -16.45 21.45 12.23
CA GLN A 164 -16.65 22.87 12.58
C GLN A 164 -17.16 23.05 14.03
N ILE A 165 -16.70 22.18 14.94
CA ILE A 165 -17.03 22.22 16.38
C ILE A 165 -15.93 22.93 17.17
N THR A 166 -14.67 22.83 16.73
CA THR A 166 -13.53 23.49 17.36
C THR A 166 -13.75 25.00 17.40
N GLU A 167 -13.51 25.62 18.57
CA GLU A 167 -13.69 27.06 18.75
C GLU A 167 -12.38 27.80 18.52
N TYR A 168 -12.38 28.79 17.63
CA TYR A 168 -11.20 29.63 17.34
C TYR A 168 -10.55 30.19 18.62
N LYS A 169 -11.35 30.71 19.55
CA LYS A 169 -10.84 31.26 20.82
C LYS A 169 -10.10 30.24 21.68
N ALA A 170 -10.43 28.95 21.57
CA ALA A 170 -9.74 27.90 22.30
C ALA A 170 -8.35 27.63 21.71
N VAL A 171 -8.27 27.53 20.38
CA VAL A 171 -6.99 27.37 19.66
C VAL A 171 -6.09 28.59 19.86
N GLU A 172 -6.68 29.80 19.79
CA GLU A 172 -5.98 31.05 20.06
C GLU A 172 -5.33 31.04 21.46
N LYS A 173 -6.07 30.65 22.50
CA LYS A 173 -5.54 30.58 23.87
C LYS A 173 -4.41 29.56 24.00
N LEU A 174 -4.55 28.38 23.40
CA LEU A 174 -3.49 27.36 23.42
C LEU A 174 -2.23 27.87 22.70
N SER A 175 -2.38 28.54 21.56
CA SER A 175 -1.24 29.04 20.78
C SER A 175 -0.42 30.13 21.48
N LYS A 176 -0.97 30.75 22.52
CA LYS A 176 -0.30 31.78 23.34
C LYS A 176 0.52 31.18 24.48
N LEU A 177 0.41 29.89 24.76
CA LEU A 177 1.25 29.22 25.75
C LEU A 177 2.66 29.05 25.17
N ALA A 178 3.70 29.30 25.98
CA ALA A 178 5.08 29.01 25.58
C ALA A 178 5.26 27.50 25.31
N HIS A 179 6.32 27.12 24.60
CA HIS A 179 6.65 25.70 24.34
C HIS A 179 5.47 24.84 23.84
N THR A 180 4.53 25.45 23.11
CA THR A 180 3.31 24.82 22.63
C THR A 180 3.26 24.87 21.12
N GLU A 181 3.13 23.71 20.50
CA GLU A 181 2.94 23.56 19.07
C GLU A 181 1.55 22.99 18.78
N ILE A 182 0.87 23.56 17.78
CA ILE A 182 -0.47 23.13 17.37
C ILE A 182 -0.43 22.81 15.89
N LYS A 183 -0.89 21.63 15.50
CA LYS A 183 -1.12 21.27 14.11
C LYS A 183 -2.61 21.07 13.83
N ILE A 184 -3.08 21.60 12.71
CA ILE A 184 -4.51 21.61 12.33
C ILE A 184 -4.66 21.03 10.93
N SER A 185 -5.57 20.06 10.79
CA SER A 185 -6.04 19.63 9.48
C SER A 185 -7.26 20.48 9.05
N TYR A 186 -7.14 21.12 7.89
CA TYR A 186 -8.19 21.96 7.29
C TYR A 186 -9.07 21.23 6.27
N HIS A 187 -8.78 19.97 5.96
CA HIS A 187 -9.49 19.22 4.91
C HIS A 187 -10.88 18.76 5.38
N SER A 188 -11.94 19.17 4.67
CA SER A 188 -13.34 18.87 5.02
C SER A 188 -13.80 17.45 4.66
N ASP A 189 -13.14 16.77 3.70
CA ASP A 189 -13.71 15.56 3.07
C ASP A 189 -12.79 14.32 3.04
N LEU A 190 -11.50 14.47 3.37
CA LEU A 190 -10.51 13.38 3.23
C LEU A 190 -10.20 12.69 4.57
N ASP A 191 -10.12 13.45 5.68
CA ASP A 191 -9.59 12.93 6.94
C ASP A 191 -10.50 13.17 8.13
N ARG A 192 -11.31 12.15 8.42
CA ARG A 192 -12.10 12.04 9.65
C ARG A 192 -11.19 11.73 10.85
N LEU A 193 -10.36 12.70 11.28
CA LEU A 193 -9.67 12.61 12.56
C LEU A 193 -10.72 12.64 13.69
N HIS A 194 -11.14 11.45 14.13
CA HIS A 194 -12.00 11.25 15.30
C HIS A 194 -11.25 10.68 16.51
N ALA A 195 -9.91 10.63 16.44
CA ALA A 195 -9.07 10.21 17.55
C ALA A 195 -9.19 11.18 18.73
N LYS A 196 -9.11 10.62 19.94
CA LYS A 196 -9.14 11.34 21.21
C LYS A 196 -8.18 10.63 22.14
N ALA A 197 -6.98 11.18 22.22
CA ALA A 197 -5.96 10.66 23.11
C ALA A 197 -5.21 11.81 23.81
N TYR A 198 -4.89 11.57 25.07
CA TYR A 198 -4.07 12.44 25.91
C TYR A 198 -2.89 11.60 26.42
N VAL A 199 -1.69 11.96 26.02
CA VAL A 199 -0.46 11.21 26.33
C VAL A 199 0.43 12.07 27.22
N PHE A 200 0.79 11.54 28.37
CA PHE A 200 1.59 12.19 29.40
C PHE A 200 2.88 11.40 29.57
N MET A 201 4.00 12.02 29.20
CA MET A 201 5.32 11.42 29.34
C MET A 201 6.09 12.09 30.47
N ARG A 202 6.88 11.29 31.15
CA ARG A 202 7.64 11.64 32.35
C ARG A 202 9.04 11.10 32.24
N ASP A 203 10.06 11.87 32.58
CA ASP A 203 11.46 11.43 32.53
C ASP A 203 11.72 10.23 33.47
N SER A 204 10.86 10.03 34.48
CA SER A 204 10.87 8.87 35.37
C SER A 204 10.44 7.54 34.71
N GLY A 205 9.94 7.56 33.48
CA GLY A 205 9.49 6.35 32.76
C GLY A 205 8.08 5.86 33.11
N PHE A 206 7.33 6.57 33.97
CA PHE A 206 5.95 6.23 34.31
C PHE A 206 4.96 6.96 33.38
N HIS A 207 5.04 6.68 32.08
CA HIS A 207 4.15 7.33 31.12
C HIS A 207 2.72 6.77 31.18
N THR A 208 1.76 7.63 30.84
CA THR A 208 0.32 7.33 30.87
C THR A 208 -0.36 7.89 29.62
N ALA A 209 -1.32 7.14 29.07
CA ALA A 209 -2.13 7.58 27.95
C ALA A 209 -3.62 7.35 28.22
N TYR A 210 -4.46 8.31 27.89
CA TYR A 210 -5.91 8.22 28.01
C TYR A 210 -6.51 8.13 26.62
N ILE A 211 -7.24 7.05 26.35
CA ILE A 211 -7.85 6.78 25.05
C ILE A 211 -9.34 6.58 25.25
N GLY A 212 -10.16 7.28 24.47
CA GLY A 212 -11.60 7.13 24.63
C GLY A 212 -12.45 8.04 23.76
N SER A 213 -13.61 8.40 24.29
CA SER A 213 -14.61 9.21 23.59
C SER A 213 -14.58 10.70 24.00
N SER A 214 -13.72 11.09 24.95
CA SER A 214 -13.70 12.46 25.50
C SER A 214 -12.87 13.47 24.71
N ASN A 215 -13.54 14.44 24.10
CA ASN A 215 -12.91 15.65 23.54
C ASN A 215 -12.68 16.73 24.59
N ILE A 216 -11.97 17.81 24.24
CA ILE A 216 -11.82 18.97 25.12
C ILE A 216 -13.12 19.79 25.13
N SER A 217 -14.05 19.43 25.99
CA SER A 217 -15.31 20.15 26.23
C SER A 217 -15.82 19.89 27.63
N HIS A 218 -16.60 20.83 28.20
CA HIS A 218 -17.18 20.64 29.53
C HIS A 218 -17.98 19.32 29.61
N ALA A 219 -18.93 19.11 28.69
CA ALA A 219 -19.78 17.91 28.69
C ALA A 219 -18.96 16.62 28.68
N ALA A 220 -17.95 16.50 27.81
CA ALA A 220 -17.16 15.27 27.72
C ALA A 220 -16.25 15.03 28.94
N LEU A 221 -15.79 16.08 29.61
CA LEU A 221 -14.81 15.96 30.70
C LEU A 221 -15.44 15.89 32.11
N THR A 222 -16.74 16.17 32.27
CA THR A 222 -17.41 16.20 33.58
C THR A 222 -18.72 15.40 33.66
N GLU A 223 -19.66 15.66 32.77
CA GLU A 223 -21.07 15.21 32.90
C GLU A 223 -21.44 14.09 31.93
N GLY A 224 -20.64 13.87 30.89
CA GLY A 224 -20.89 12.90 29.84
C GLY A 224 -20.68 11.46 30.29
N LEU A 225 -21.54 10.57 29.79
CA LEU A 225 -21.33 9.11 29.86
C LEU A 225 -20.26 8.72 28.83
N GLU A 226 -19.03 9.09 29.11
CA GLU A 226 -17.88 8.84 28.24
C GLU A 226 -17.07 7.66 28.77
N TRP A 227 -16.51 6.86 27.87
CA TRP A 227 -15.62 5.75 28.23
C TRP A 227 -14.20 6.13 27.86
N ASN A 228 -13.31 6.19 28.85
CA ASN A 228 -11.89 6.43 28.64
C ASN A 228 -11.07 5.42 29.42
N VAL A 229 -10.11 4.80 28.75
CA VAL A 229 -9.15 3.89 29.36
C VAL A 229 -7.85 4.64 29.57
N LYS A 230 -7.38 4.66 30.82
CA LYS A 230 -6.00 5.00 31.16
C LYS A 230 -5.14 3.77 30.92
N VAL A 231 -4.23 3.85 29.98
CA VAL A 231 -3.17 2.90 29.70
C VAL A 231 -1.91 3.38 30.39
N THR A 232 -1.24 2.51 31.14
CA THR A 232 0.05 2.81 31.77
C THR A 232 1.17 2.08 31.04
N GLN A 233 2.33 2.72 30.90
CA GLN A 233 3.50 2.08 30.30
C GLN A 233 3.97 0.86 31.08
N MET A 234 3.82 0.85 32.40
CA MET A 234 4.29 -0.23 33.27
C MET A 234 3.47 -1.52 33.09
N GLU A 235 2.15 -1.42 32.94
CA GLU A 235 1.29 -2.59 32.74
C GLU A 235 1.19 -3.00 31.28
N LEU A 236 1.09 -2.01 30.38
CA LEU A 236 0.81 -2.21 28.96
C LEU A 236 1.83 -1.44 28.10
N PRO A 237 3.14 -1.78 28.18
CA PRO A 237 4.19 -1.04 27.45
C PRO A 237 3.97 -1.08 25.93
N HIS A 238 3.48 -2.21 25.40
CA HIS A 238 3.22 -2.37 23.98
C HIS A 238 2.09 -1.47 23.45
N ILE A 239 1.00 -1.31 24.22
CA ILE A 239 -0.13 -0.43 23.86
C ILE A 239 0.31 1.03 23.94
N PHE A 240 0.99 1.42 25.01
CA PHE A 240 1.48 2.79 25.16
C PHE A 240 2.40 3.18 23.99
N ALA A 241 3.35 2.30 23.63
CA ALA A 241 4.22 2.53 22.49
C ALA A 241 3.45 2.67 21.16
N THR A 242 2.40 1.87 20.93
CA THR A 242 1.54 2.04 19.75
C THR A 242 0.88 3.42 19.73
N VAL A 243 0.30 3.86 20.85
CA VAL A 243 -0.35 5.17 20.95
C VAL A 243 0.62 6.31 20.65
N LYS A 244 1.83 6.26 21.22
CA LYS A 244 2.88 7.26 20.97
C LYS A 244 3.30 7.28 19.50
N ASN A 245 3.60 6.11 18.93
CA ASN A 245 4.07 6.01 17.55
C ASN A 245 3.00 6.47 16.55
N THR A 246 1.73 6.16 16.80
CA THR A 246 0.60 6.66 16.00
C THR A 246 0.49 8.19 16.10
N PHE A 247 0.67 8.77 17.29
CA PHE A 247 0.72 10.22 17.46
C PHE A 247 1.88 10.85 16.68
N ASP A 248 3.09 10.31 16.82
CA ASP A 248 4.29 10.82 16.13
C ASP A 248 4.13 10.72 14.59
N THR A 249 3.47 9.67 14.10
CA THR A 249 3.13 9.53 12.68
C THR A 249 2.16 10.62 12.22
N TYR A 250 1.07 10.87 12.97
CA TYR A 250 0.15 11.97 12.65
C TYR A 250 0.84 13.33 12.73
N TRP A 251 1.76 13.50 13.67
CA TRP A 251 2.50 14.74 13.83
C TRP A 251 3.34 15.08 12.59
N GLU A 252 3.90 14.10 11.90
CA GLU A 252 4.77 14.32 10.73
C GLU A 252 4.02 14.37 9.39
N GLN A 253 2.72 14.06 9.35
CA GLN A 253 1.95 14.10 8.10
C GLN A 253 1.69 15.54 7.62
N ASP A 254 1.85 15.77 6.31
CA ASP A 254 1.65 17.08 5.66
C ASP A 254 0.20 17.60 5.78
N VAL A 255 -0.76 16.71 5.97
CA VAL A 255 -2.18 17.06 6.18
C VAL A 255 -2.42 17.86 7.47
N PHE A 256 -1.50 17.76 8.43
CA PHE A 256 -1.56 18.48 9.70
C PHE A 256 -0.57 19.65 9.67
N GLU A 257 -1.09 20.82 9.33
CA GLU A 257 -0.29 22.02 9.16
C GLU A 257 -0.02 22.71 10.50
N THR A 258 1.22 23.14 10.75
CA THR A 258 1.57 23.95 11.92
C THR A 258 0.82 25.27 11.91
N PHE A 259 0.00 25.49 12.94
CA PHE A 259 -0.79 26.70 13.13
C PHE A 259 0.08 27.82 13.71
N ASN A 260 0.16 28.93 12.98
CA ASN A 260 0.76 30.16 13.46
C ASN A 260 -0.31 31.25 13.58
N LEU A 261 -0.48 31.81 14.79
CA LEU A 261 -1.52 32.80 15.08
C LEU A 261 -1.46 34.02 14.15
N ASN A 262 -0.26 34.47 13.76
CA ASN A 262 -0.09 35.67 12.92
C ASN A 262 -0.42 35.41 11.44
N ARG A 263 -0.22 34.18 10.96
CA ARG A 263 -0.41 33.79 9.55
C ARG A 263 -1.79 33.20 9.29
N ASP A 264 -2.26 32.32 10.19
CA ASP A 264 -3.35 31.38 9.91
C ASP A 264 -4.68 31.76 10.58
N SER A 265 -4.71 32.85 11.36
CA SER A 265 -5.89 33.27 12.13
C SER A 265 -7.16 33.45 11.26
N GLU A 266 -7.05 34.16 10.15
CA GLU A 266 -8.20 34.39 9.25
C GLU A 266 -8.61 33.12 8.49
N ARG A 267 -7.64 32.27 8.14
CA ARG A 267 -7.91 30.95 7.51
C ARG A 267 -8.70 30.05 8.45
N LEU A 268 -8.31 29.97 9.72
CA LEU A 268 -8.99 29.15 10.72
C LEU A 268 -10.40 29.65 11.00
N LYS A 269 -10.61 30.97 11.12
CA LYS A 269 -11.97 31.54 11.29
C LYS A 269 -12.88 31.16 10.12
N LYS A 270 -12.40 31.29 8.88
CA LYS A 270 -13.17 30.91 7.67
C LYS A 270 -13.48 29.41 7.63
N ALA A 271 -12.51 28.56 7.96
CA ALA A 271 -12.71 27.11 7.96
C ALA A 271 -13.71 26.61 9.02
N LEU A 272 -13.86 27.37 10.12
CA LEU A 272 -14.79 27.05 11.22
C LEU A 272 -16.16 27.73 11.09
N ASP A 273 -16.35 28.63 10.12
CA ASP A 273 -17.61 29.34 9.93
C ASP A 273 -18.64 28.45 9.22
N LYS A 274 -19.72 28.12 9.94
CA LYS A 274 -20.85 27.31 9.44
C LYS A 274 -21.66 28.03 8.34
N ASN A 275 -21.59 29.36 8.27
CA ASN A 275 -22.34 30.17 7.31
C ASN A 275 -21.55 30.49 6.04
N ALA A 276 -20.25 30.22 6.00
CA ALA A 276 -19.41 30.51 4.82
C ALA A 276 -19.66 29.55 3.64
N GLN A 277 -20.41 28.45 3.82
CA GLN A 277 -20.76 27.52 2.74
C GLN A 277 -21.97 27.97 1.90
N THR A 278 -22.66 29.06 2.24
CA THR A 278 -23.81 29.58 1.47
C THR A 278 -23.52 30.85 0.67
N SER A 279 -22.29 31.39 0.70
CA SER A 279 -21.87 32.48 -0.16
C SER A 279 -20.94 31.97 -1.27
N GLU A 280 -21.36 32.15 -2.52
CA GLU A 280 -20.55 31.89 -3.72
C GLU A 280 -19.13 32.46 -3.60
N GLY A 281 -18.12 31.66 -3.97
CA GLY A 281 -16.78 32.15 -4.28
C GLY A 281 -15.62 31.57 -3.46
N ILE A 282 -15.29 30.30 -3.74
CA ILE A 282 -13.96 29.73 -4.05
C ILE A 282 -14.08 28.22 -3.81
N ASP A 283 -14.08 27.45 -4.90
CA ASP A 283 -14.08 25.99 -4.85
C ASP A 283 -12.66 25.52 -4.46
N TYR A 284 -12.48 25.10 -3.20
CA TYR A 284 -11.20 24.61 -2.68
C TYR A 284 -10.68 23.37 -3.43
N SER A 285 -11.48 22.74 -4.30
CA SER A 285 -11.02 21.65 -5.18
C SER A 285 -9.98 22.09 -6.23
N VAL A 286 -9.89 23.38 -6.56
CA VAL A 286 -8.91 23.90 -7.55
C VAL A 286 -7.49 23.96 -6.96
N LEU A 287 -7.35 24.24 -5.66
CA LEU A 287 -6.05 24.18 -4.96
C LEU A 287 -5.53 22.73 -4.86
N ASP A 288 -6.44 21.77 -4.66
CA ASP A 288 -6.15 20.33 -4.60
C ASP A 288 -5.65 19.76 -5.94
N LEU A 289 -5.88 20.47 -7.05
CA LEU A 289 -5.38 20.12 -8.39
C LEU A 289 -3.99 20.72 -8.70
N MET A 290 -3.44 21.59 -7.86
CA MET A 290 -2.13 22.22 -8.12
C MET A 290 -0.94 21.34 -7.75
N GLN A 291 -1.15 20.32 -6.92
CA GLN A 291 -0.13 19.35 -6.52
C GLN A 291 -0.57 17.92 -6.83
N ALA A 292 0.35 17.13 -7.36
CA ALA A 292 0.11 15.71 -7.60
C ALA A 292 0.09 14.96 -6.26
N LYS A 293 -0.92 14.11 -6.07
CA LYS A 293 -1.02 13.23 -4.89
C LYS A 293 0.11 12.20 -4.91
N GLU A 294 0.47 11.63 -3.75
CA GLU A 294 1.58 10.67 -3.64
C GLU A 294 1.50 9.52 -4.66
N TYR A 295 0.33 8.89 -4.80
CA TYR A 295 0.14 7.82 -5.79
C TYR A 295 0.27 8.28 -7.25
N GLN A 296 -0.02 9.56 -7.54
CA GLN A 296 0.14 10.13 -8.88
C GLN A 296 1.63 10.35 -9.15
N ASN A 297 2.40 10.80 -8.15
CA ASN A 297 3.85 10.89 -8.27
C ASN A 297 4.48 9.52 -8.55
N ASP A 298 4.03 8.44 -7.89
CA ASP A 298 4.52 7.08 -8.19
C ASP A 298 4.30 6.69 -9.68
N ILE A 299 3.14 7.05 -10.25
CA ILE A 299 2.87 6.81 -11.68
C ILE A 299 3.78 7.66 -12.58
N LEU A 300 3.95 8.95 -12.25
CA LEU A 300 4.81 9.85 -13.02
C LEU A 300 6.27 9.38 -13.00
N ASP A 301 6.74 8.87 -11.86
CA ASP A 301 8.10 8.38 -11.70
C ASP A 301 8.30 7.08 -12.51
N ARG A 302 7.29 6.20 -12.57
CA ARG A 302 7.31 5.02 -13.47
C ARG A 302 7.33 5.42 -14.95
N LEU A 303 6.58 6.44 -15.35
CA LEU A 303 6.62 6.96 -16.73
C LEU A 303 7.98 7.55 -17.09
N GLU A 304 8.59 8.27 -16.15
CA GLU A 304 9.94 8.79 -16.31
C GLU A 304 10.99 7.66 -16.40
N LYS A 305 10.82 6.58 -15.64
CA LYS A 305 11.65 5.37 -15.72
C LYS A 305 11.63 4.76 -17.12
N GLU A 306 10.45 4.56 -17.68
CA GLU A 306 10.27 4.00 -19.03
C GLU A 306 11.04 4.81 -20.08
N ARG A 307 10.97 6.14 -19.98
CA ARG A 307 11.66 7.04 -20.91
C ARG A 307 13.16 7.06 -20.72
N ARG A 308 13.64 7.10 -19.46
CA ARG A 308 15.08 7.20 -19.14
C ARG A 308 15.84 5.89 -19.36
N TYR A 309 15.29 4.75 -18.95
CA TYR A 309 16.01 3.47 -18.95
C TYR A 309 15.67 2.57 -20.12
N HIS A 310 14.40 2.52 -20.51
CA HIS A 310 13.94 1.65 -21.59
C HIS A 310 13.90 2.37 -22.95
N ASN A 311 14.22 3.68 -22.97
CA ASN A 311 14.01 4.56 -24.11
C ASN A 311 12.59 4.42 -24.69
N ASN A 312 11.62 4.13 -23.80
CA ASN A 312 10.25 3.84 -24.15
C ASN A 312 9.40 5.10 -23.99
N TRP A 313 9.09 5.73 -25.12
CA TRP A 313 8.29 6.95 -25.19
C TRP A 313 6.82 6.72 -25.58
N ARG A 314 6.44 5.45 -25.75
CA ARG A 314 5.06 5.03 -26.02
C ARG A 314 4.52 4.33 -24.78
N ASN A 315 3.97 5.12 -23.88
CA ASN A 315 3.64 4.66 -22.53
C ASN A 315 2.14 4.40 -22.36
N LEU A 316 1.79 3.27 -21.74
CA LEU A 316 0.42 2.92 -21.38
C LEU A 316 0.24 2.99 -19.85
N VAL A 317 -0.65 3.86 -19.39
CA VAL A 317 -1.04 3.96 -17.99
C VAL A 317 -2.38 3.28 -17.79
N VAL A 318 -2.40 2.32 -16.87
CA VAL A 318 -3.60 1.63 -16.41
C VAL A 318 -4.05 2.24 -15.10
N ALA A 319 -5.22 2.84 -15.06
CA ALA A 319 -5.70 3.53 -13.88
C ALA A 319 -7.18 3.27 -13.63
N ALA A 320 -7.49 2.76 -12.44
CA ALA A 320 -8.85 2.49 -12.02
C ALA A 320 -9.75 3.72 -12.21
N THR A 321 -10.99 3.50 -12.64
CA THR A 321 -11.92 4.60 -12.92
C THR A 321 -12.16 5.45 -11.67
N GLY A 322 -11.98 6.77 -11.77
CA GLY A 322 -12.15 7.69 -10.63
C GLY A 322 -10.85 8.09 -9.92
N THR A 323 -9.69 7.57 -10.32
CA THR A 323 -8.38 7.89 -9.74
C THR A 323 -7.70 9.14 -10.33
N GLY A 324 -8.36 9.85 -11.26
CA GLY A 324 -7.83 11.08 -11.86
C GLY A 324 -6.87 10.85 -13.04
N LYS A 325 -7.21 9.95 -13.98
CA LYS A 325 -6.44 9.68 -15.22
C LYS A 325 -5.99 10.96 -15.94
N THR A 326 -6.93 11.89 -16.12
CA THR A 326 -6.70 13.18 -16.75
C THR A 326 -5.70 14.06 -15.99
N VAL A 327 -5.73 14.01 -14.65
CA VAL A 327 -4.81 14.76 -13.77
C VAL A 327 -3.40 14.22 -13.92
N ILE A 328 -3.23 12.89 -13.95
CA ILE A 328 -1.93 12.24 -14.17
C ILE A 328 -1.33 12.70 -15.51
N ALA A 329 -2.10 12.64 -16.59
CA ALA A 329 -1.63 13.07 -17.90
C ALA A 329 -1.26 14.56 -17.96
N ALA A 330 -2.00 15.41 -17.23
CA ALA A 330 -1.69 16.84 -17.13
C ALA A 330 -0.36 17.11 -16.41
N PHE A 331 -0.08 16.41 -15.30
CA PHE A 331 1.21 16.54 -14.61
C PHE A 331 2.37 15.95 -15.41
N ASP A 332 2.16 14.85 -16.14
CA ASP A 332 3.18 14.27 -17.01
C ASP A 332 3.55 15.23 -18.15
N TYR A 333 2.53 15.83 -18.80
CA TYR A 333 2.76 16.88 -19.80
C TYR A 333 3.42 18.13 -19.21
N LYS A 334 3.08 18.52 -17.97
CA LYS A 334 3.73 19.64 -17.27
C LYS A 334 5.25 19.41 -17.13
N ARG A 335 5.66 18.23 -16.62
CA ARG A 335 7.08 17.85 -16.52
C ARG A 335 7.77 17.87 -17.90
N PHE A 336 7.09 17.41 -18.95
CA PHE A 336 7.61 17.42 -20.31
C PHE A 336 7.77 18.85 -20.88
N LYS A 337 6.77 19.72 -20.68
CA LYS A 337 6.75 21.11 -21.14
C LYS A 337 7.82 21.97 -20.47
N GLU A 338 8.14 21.71 -19.20
CA GLU A 338 9.23 22.37 -18.48
C GLU A 338 10.61 22.12 -19.15
N GLN A 339 10.79 20.94 -19.75
CA GLN A 339 12.00 20.60 -20.52
C GLN A 339 11.89 21.06 -22.00
N HIS A 340 10.67 21.19 -22.53
CA HIS A 340 10.37 21.49 -23.93
C HIS A 340 9.35 22.63 -24.05
N THR A 341 9.78 23.87 -23.88
CA THR A 341 8.91 25.05 -23.75
C THR A 341 8.01 25.35 -24.97
N LYS A 342 8.29 24.76 -26.13
CA LYS A 342 7.52 24.95 -27.39
C LYS A 342 6.77 23.68 -27.84
N ALA A 343 6.56 22.72 -26.95
CA ALA A 343 5.97 21.43 -27.28
C ALA A 343 4.50 21.54 -27.74
N ASN A 344 4.21 21.05 -28.95
CA ASN A 344 2.84 20.93 -29.45
C ASN A 344 2.15 19.71 -28.83
N PHE A 345 0.88 19.86 -28.47
CA PHE A 345 0.11 18.90 -27.68
C PHE A 345 -1.24 18.56 -28.33
N LEU A 346 -1.60 17.27 -28.33
CA LEU A 346 -2.89 16.78 -28.79
C LEU A 346 -3.49 15.81 -27.76
N PHE A 347 -4.72 16.09 -27.33
CA PHE A 347 -5.53 15.22 -26.49
C PHE A 347 -6.72 14.70 -27.29
N VAL A 348 -6.77 13.39 -27.56
CA VAL A 348 -7.81 12.76 -28.37
C VAL A 348 -8.75 11.94 -27.49
N VAL A 349 -10.04 12.22 -27.61
CA VAL A 349 -11.09 11.48 -26.90
C VAL A 349 -12.32 11.26 -27.76
N HIS A 350 -13.20 10.35 -27.33
CA HIS A 350 -14.41 9.99 -28.07
C HIS A 350 -15.64 10.88 -27.77
N ARG A 351 -15.60 11.73 -26.72
CA ARG A 351 -16.77 12.50 -26.25
C ARG A 351 -16.47 13.96 -25.93
N GLU A 352 -17.42 14.82 -26.25
CA GLU A 352 -17.35 16.27 -26.05
C GLU A 352 -17.31 16.68 -24.58
N GLU A 353 -18.04 15.97 -23.71
CA GLU A 353 -18.06 16.23 -22.26
C GLU A 353 -16.67 16.04 -21.64
N ILE A 354 -15.96 14.99 -22.09
CA ILE A 354 -14.60 14.66 -21.64
C ILE A 354 -13.60 15.71 -22.14
N ILE A 355 -13.78 16.24 -23.36
CA ILE A 355 -12.94 17.33 -23.90
C ILE A 355 -12.96 18.54 -22.97
N LYS A 356 -14.16 18.99 -22.58
CA LYS A 356 -14.33 20.17 -21.72
C LYS A 356 -13.71 19.95 -20.34
N GLN A 357 -13.98 18.80 -19.74
CA GLN A 357 -13.40 18.42 -18.44
C GLN A 357 -11.87 18.31 -18.48
N ALA A 358 -11.33 17.71 -19.54
CA ALA A 358 -9.89 17.56 -19.72
C ALA A 358 -9.19 18.92 -19.89
N CYS A 359 -9.74 19.78 -20.74
CA CYS A 359 -9.18 21.11 -20.95
C CYS A 359 -9.17 21.93 -19.65
N ALA A 360 -10.26 21.92 -18.88
CA ALA A 360 -10.32 22.58 -17.57
C ALA A 360 -9.28 22.02 -16.59
N THR A 361 -9.08 20.71 -16.57
CA THR A 361 -8.07 20.06 -15.71
C THR A 361 -6.65 20.49 -16.06
N TYR A 362 -6.30 20.51 -17.35
CA TYR A 362 -4.97 20.93 -17.80
C TYR A 362 -4.71 22.41 -17.48
N ARG A 363 -5.70 23.30 -17.65
CA ARG A 363 -5.59 24.71 -17.28
C ARG A 363 -5.28 24.89 -15.79
N ALA A 364 -5.93 24.12 -14.92
CA ALA A 364 -5.69 24.15 -13.47
C ALA A 364 -4.28 23.67 -13.11
N VAL A 365 -3.85 22.51 -13.62
CA VAL A 365 -2.54 21.89 -13.30
C VAL A 365 -1.37 22.72 -13.82
N LEU A 366 -1.50 23.30 -15.01
CA LEU A 366 -0.49 24.16 -15.62
C LEU A 366 -0.49 25.59 -15.07
N GLY A 367 -1.56 26.00 -14.38
CA GLY A 367 -1.74 27.39 -13.92
C GLY A 367 -1.94 28.39 -15.07
N ASP A 368 -2.46 27.93 -16.22
CA ASP A 368 -2.66 28.76 -17.42
C ASP A 368 -4.11 28.66 -17.91
N PRO A 369 -4.96 29.66 -17.62
CA PRO A 369 -6.36 29.69 -18.06
C PRO A 369 -6.56 29.71 -19.59
N ASN A 370 -5.53 30.10 -20.36
CA ASN A 370 -5.59 30.20 -21.82
C ASN A 370 -5.11 28.94 -22.53
N PHE A 371 -4.68 27.92 -21.78
CA PHE A 371 -4.16 26.69 -22.36
C PHE A 371 -5.24 25.86 -23.05
N GLY A 372 -5.00 25.43 -24.29
CA GLY A 372 -5.81 24.46 -25.00
C GLY A 372 -7.00 25.03 -25.76
N ASP A 373 -7.05 24.73 -27.07
CA ASP A 373 -8.23 24.88 -27.93
C ASP A 373 -9.06 23.59 -27.96
N MET A 374 -10.37 23.72 -28.16
CA MET A 374 -11.29 22.58 -28.23
C MET A 374 -11.82 22.39 -29.65
N TRP A 375 -11.87 21.16 -30.13
CA TRP A 375 -12.39 20.81 -31.47
C TRP A 375 -13.38 19.65 -31.41
N TYR A 376 -14.67 19.98 -31.53
CA TYR A 376 -15.77 19.00 -31.48
C TYR A 376 -17.00 19.51 -32.26
N GLY A 377 -18.12 18.78 -32.23
CA GLY A 377 -19.33 19.15 -32.96
C GLY A 377 -19.81 20.56 -32.61
N GLY A 378 -19.70 21.48 -33.57
CA GLY A 378 -20.14 22.87 -33.41
C GLY A 378 -19.11 23.83 -32.80
N HIS A 379 -17.85 23.41 -32.58
CA HIS A 379 -16.78 24.28 -32.10
C HIS A 379 -15.49 24.05 -32.90
N GLU A 380 -15.02 25.07 -33.63
CA GLU A 380 -13.76 25.03 -34.40
C GLU A 380 -12.59 25.50 -33.54
N ALA A 381 -11.42 24.86 -33.69
CA ALA A 381 -10.21 25.26 -33.01
C ALA A 381 -9.58 26.49 -33.66
N SER A 382 -9.11 27.44 -32.84
CA SER A 382 -8.43 28.65 -33.31
C SER A 382 -6.93 28.42 -33.56
N SER A 383 -6.31 27.55 -32.77
CA SER A 383 -4.95 27.04 -32.95
C SER A 383 -4.93 25.52 -32.88
N TYR A 384 -3.96 24.92 -33.58
CA TYR A 384 -3.67 23.49 -33.50
C TYR A 384 -2.47 23.17 -32.58
N SER A 385 -1.86 24.16 -31.93
CA SER A 385 -0.66 23.93 -31.10
C SER A 385 -0.93 23.16 -29.81
N HIS A 386 -2.06 23.41 -29.15
CA HIS A 386 -2.50 22.71 -27.94
C HIS A 386 -3.97 22.35 -28.11
N LEU A 387 -4.24 21.14 -28.60
CA LEU A 387 -5.56 20.79 -29.13
C LEU A 387 -6.23 19.67 -28.35
N PHE A 388 -7.49 19.87 -27.95
CA PHE A 388 -8.36 18.85 -27.39
C PHE A 388 -9.44 18.51 -28.41
N ALA A 389 -9.34 17.35 -29.06
CA ALA A 389 -10.14 17.02 -30.22
C ALA A 389 -10.99 15.74 -30.03
N SER A 390 -12.18 15.74 -30.60
CA SER A 390 -12.98 14.51 -30.73
C SER A 390 -12.41 13.62 -31.82
N LYS A 391 -12.32 12.31 -31.57
CA LYS A 391 -11.73 11.34 -32.50
C LYS A 391 -12.42 11.38 -33.87
N ASP A 392 -13.75 11.53 -33.90
CA ASP A 392 -14.54 11.42 -35.11
C ASP A 392 -14.37 12.67 -35.98
N LEU A 393 -14.37 13.85 -35.37
CA LEU A 393 -14.13 15.10 -36.10
C LEU A 393 -12.70 15.16 -36.62
N LEU A 394 -11.73 14.80 -35.79
CA LEU A 394 -10.32 14.77 -36.17
C LEU A 394 -10.08 13.82 -37.34
N ASN A 395 -10.66 12.61 -37.31
CA ASN A 395 -10.56 11.65 -38.40
C ASN A 395 -11.20 12.15 -39.70
N ASN A 396 -12.40 12.74 -39.63
CA ASN A 396 -13.11 13.23 -40.82
C ASN A 396 -12.38 14.39 -41.51
N ARG A 397 -11.53 15.12 -40.79
CA ARG A 397 -10.77 16.27 -41.30
C ARG A 397 -9.28 16.00 -41.39
N LEU A 398 -8.85 14.78 -41.07
CA LEU A 398 -7.45 14.42 -40.95
C LEU A 398 -6.71 14.73 -42.25
N ASP A 399 -7.26 14.33 -43.39
CA ASP A 399 -6.63 14.52 -44.72
C ASP A 399 -6.56 15.99 -45.16
N LYS A 400 -7.39 16.86 -44.58
CA LYS A 400 -7.43 18.30 -44.89
C LYS A 400 -6.45 19.13 -44.07
N LEU A 401 -5.93 18.56 -42.97
CA LEU A 401 -4.93 19.22 -42.12
C LEU A 401 -3.57 19.23 -42.81
N GLN A 402 -3.08 20.40 -43.22
CA GLN A 402 -1.72 20.60 -43.75
C GLN A 402 -0.70 20.73 -42.61
N LEU A 403 -0.64 19.72 -41.75
CA LEU A 403 0.33 19.64 -40.65
C LEU A 403 1.34 18.51 -40.95
N PRO A 404 2.64 18.70 -40.67
CA PRO A 404 3.63 17.64 -40.83
C PRO A 404 3.38 16.48 -39.84
N ASP A 405 3.97 15.32 -40.10
CA ASP A 405 3.76 14.12 -39.27
C ASP A 405 4.40 14.26 -37.88
N ASP A 406 5.48 15.03 -37.75
CA ASP A 406 6.15 15.36 -36.49
C ASP A 406 5.58 16.61 -35.78
N TYR A 407 4.44 17.14 -36.24
CA TYR A 407 3.89 18.41 -35.73
C TYR A 407 3.59 18.38 -34.22
N TYR A 408 3.02 17.29 -33.71
CA TYR A 408 2.71 17.15 -32.29
C TYR A 408 3.85 16.45 -31.56
N ASP A 409 4.46 17.10 -30.57
CA ASP A 409 5.46 16.47 -29.72
C ASP A 409 4.85 15.47 -28.73
N TYR A 410 3.60 15.72 -28.31
CA TYR A 410 2.94 14.95 -27.25
C TYR A 410 1.50 14.63 -27.61
N ILE A 411 1.14 13.34 -27.65
CA ILE A 411 -0.24 12.88 -27.89
C ILE A 411 -0.74 12.06 -26.71
N VAL A 412 -1.95 12.38 -26.25
CA VAL A 412 -2.69 11.58 -25.27
C VAL A 412 -3.91 10.94 -25.91
N PHE A 413 -4.06 9.64 -25.75
CA PHE A 413 -5.30 8.91 -26.02
C PHE A 413 -5.96 8.51 -24.70
N ASP A 414 -7.10 9.12 -24.37
CA ASP A 414 -7.95 8.62 -23.29
C ASP A 414 -8.79 7.44 -23.79
N GLU A 415 -9.05 6.48 -22.90
CA GLU A 415 -9.62 5.18 -23.26
C GLU A 415 -8.83 4.47 -24.38
N ALA A 416 -7.51 4.41 -24.20
CA ALA A 416 -6.55 3.84 -25.14
C ALA A 416 -6.82 2.37 -25.52
N HIS A 417 -7.73 1.69 -24.83
CA HIS A 417 -8.19 0.36 -25.25
C HIS A 417 -8.87 0.35 -26.64
N HIS A 418 -9.27 1.53 -27.16
CA HIS A 418 -9.78 1.68 -28.53
C HIS A 418 -8.72 1.84 -29.62
N ILE A 419 -7.45 1.94 -29.25
CA ILE A 419 -6.38 2.29 -30.19
C ILE A 419 -6.24 1.31 -31.38
N VAL A 420 -6.73 0.07 -31.19
CA VAL A 420 -6.78 -0.99 -32.21
C VAL A 420 -7.76 -0.68 -33.35
N ALA A 421 -8.77 0.16 -33.12
CA ALA A 421 -9.76 0.48 -34.13
C ALA A 421 -9.15 1.33 -35.26
N ASP A 422 -9.54 1.07 -36.50
CA ASP A 422 -9.06 1.79 -37.70
C ASP A 422 -9.10 3.32 -37.55
N THR A 423 -10.11 3.83 -36.84
CA THR A 423 -10.24 5.27 -36.56
C THR A 423 -9.09 5.84 -35.71
N TYR A 424 -8.58 5.11 -34.72
CA TYR A 424 -7.43 5.57 -33.93
C TYR A 424 -6.12 5.32 -34.69
N GLN A 425 -6.03 4.19 -35.40
CA GLN A 425 -4.86 3.88 -36.23
C GLN A 425 -4.60 4.94 -37.30
N LYS A 426 -5.63 5.50 -37.94
CA LYS A 426 -5.48 6.61 -38.89
C LYS A 426 -4.75 7.82 -38.30
N ILE A 427 -5.09 8.19 -37.06
CA ILE A 427 -4.45 9.32 -36.35
C ILE A 427 -2.98 8.98 -36.05
N LEU A 428 -2.71 7.77 -35.54
CA LEU A 428 -1.35 7.28 -35.27
C LEU A 428 -0.48 7.15 -36.52
N HIS A 429 -1.07 6.82 -37.67
CA HIS A 429 -0.35 6.75 -38.94
C HIS A 429 0.01 8.14 -39.46
N LYS A 430 -0.84 9.14 -39.23
CA LYS A 430 -0.57 10.51 -39.64
C LYS A 430 0.45 11.21 -38.74
N PHE A 431 0.29 11.12 -37.42
CA PHE A 431 1.11 11.85 -36.46
C PHE A 431 2.08 10.92 -35.72
N LYS A 432 3.36 11.27 -35.72
CA LYS A 432 4.47 10.55 -35.07
C LYS A 432 5.04 11.39 -33.94
N PRO A 433 4.40 11.40 -32.76
CA PRO A 433 4.86 12.23 -31.66
C PRO A 433 6.12 11.67 -31.00
N LYS A 434 6.84 12.55 -30.30
CA LYS A 434 7.92 12.14 -29.40
C LYS A 434 7.37 11.33 -28.24
N VAL A 435 6.27 11.78 -27.63
CA VAL A 435 5.59 11.09 -26.53
C VAL A 435 4.19 10.68 -26.94
N LEU A 436 3.89 9.39 -26.76
CA LEU A 436 2.56 8.83 -26.91
C LEU A 436 2.11 8.27 -25.56
N LEU A 437 1.10 8.87 -24.95
CA LEU A 437 0.53 8.44 -23.68
C LEU A 437 -0.87 7.85 -23.88
N GLY A 438 -1.04 6.58 -23.57
CA GLY A 438 -2.34 5.92 -23.51
C GLY A 438 -2.85 5.87 -22.08
N LEU A 439 -4.09 6.30 -21.84
CA LEU A 439 -4.76 6.13 -20.55
C LEU A 439 -5.88 5.12 -20.72
N THR A 440 -5.90 4.08 -19.89
CA THR A 440 -6.99 3.11 -19.88
C THR A 440 -7.26 2.65 -18.47
N ALA A 441 -8.47 2.19 -18.17
CA ALA A 441 -8.71 1.44 -16.94
C ALA A 441 -8.27 -0.03 -17.08
N THR A 442 -8.09 -0.49 -18.31
CA THR A 442 -8.05 -1.91 -18.64
C THR A 442 -7.19 -2.17 -19.88
N PRO A 443 -6.02 -2.81 -19.73
CA PRO A 443 -5.13 -3.10 -20.85
C PRO A 443 -5.54 -4.38 -21.60
N GLU A 444 -6.09 -5.37 -20.91
CA GLU A 444 -6.37 -6.70 -21.47
C GLU A 444 -7.70 -6.72 -22.22
N ARG A 445 -7.70 -7.14 -23.49
CA ARG A 445 -8.92 -7.43 -24.27
C ARG A 445 -8.98 -8.92 -24.61
N MET A 446 -10.18 -9.51 -24.55
CA MET A 446 -10.42 -10.94 -24.76
C MET A 446 -10.27 -11.40 -26.22
N ASP A 447 -10.28 -10.46 -27.17
CA ASP A 447 -10.25 -10.70 -28.63
C ASP A 447 -8.84 -10.94 -29.17
N ASN A 448 -7.89 -11.41 -28.33
CA ASN A 448 -6.48 -11.67 -28.65
C ASN A 448 -5.68 -10.48 -29.20
N ASN A 449 -6.29 -9.29 -29.32
CA ASN A 449 -5.59 -8.09 -29.74
C ASN A 449 -5.12 -7.32 -28.50
N ASP A 450 -3.87 -7.57 -28.14
CA ASP A 450 -3.18 -6.87 -27.07
C ASP A 450 -2.98 -5.39 -27.44
N ILE A 451 -3.55 -4.46 -26.65
CA ILE A 451 -3.38 -3.03 -26.92
C ILE A 451 -1.95 -2.57 -26.62
N THR A 452 -1.21 -3.34 -25.81
CA THR A 452 0.17 -3.01 -25.47
C THR A 452 1.05 -3.00 -26.73
N GLN A 453 0.67 -3.66 -27.83
CA GLN A 453 1.43 -3.62 -29.09
C GLN A 453 1.67 -2.20 -29.62
N TYR A 454 0.77 -1.25 -29.34
CA TYR A 454 0.93 0.16 -29.73
C TYR A 454 1.80 0.98 -28.77
N PHE A 455 2.11 0.37 -27.62
CA PHE A 455 2.86 0.90 -26.49
C PHE A 455 4.04 -0.02 -26.13
N ASN A 456 4.69 -0.58 -27.16
CA ASN A 456 5.90 -1.42 -27.03
C ASN A 456 5.72 -2.68 -26.16
N HIS A 457 4.54 -3.29 -26.23
CA HIS A 457 4.16 -4.50 -25.50
C HIS A 457 4.26 -4.41 -23.97
N GLN A 458 4.18 -3.20 -23.41
CA GLN A 458 4.35 -2.97 -21.98
C GLN A 458 3.28 -2.06 -21.39
N ILE A 459 2.90 -2.34 -20.14
CA ILE A 459 2.15 -1.41 -19.29
C ILE A 459 3.17 -0.61 -18.49
N SER A 460 3.24 0.69 -18.75
CA SER A 460 4.25 1.58 -18.15
C SER A 460 3.96 1.91 -16.69
N ALA A 461 2.69 2.05 -16.32
CA ALA A 461 2.29 2.29 -14.93
C ALA A 461 0.88 1.78 -14.65
N GLU A 462 0.62 1.38 -13.40
CA GLU A 462 -0.69 0.90 -12.96
C GLU A 462 -1.04 1.45 -11.57
N ILE A 463 -2.24 2.03 -11.40
CA ILE A 463 -2.89 2.17 -10.08
C ILE A 463 -3.96 1.11 -9.92
N ARG A 464 -3.71 0.24 -8.95
CA ARG A 464 -4.60 -0.85 -8.57
C ARG A 464 -5.76 -0.35 -7.72
N LEU A 465 -6.81 -1.16 -7.69
CA LEU A 465 -8.05 -0.81 -7.03
C LEU A 465 -7.92 -0.73 -5.50
N ASP A 466 -7.13 -1.61 -4.90
CA ASP A 466 -6.84 -1.65 -3.46
C ASP A 466 -6.18 -0.35 -2.99
N THR A 467 -5.13 0.10 -3.68
CA THR A 467 -4.45 1.38 -3.39
C THR A 467 -5.42 2.56 -3.51
N ALA A 468 -6.29 2.55 -4.53
CA ALA A 468 -7.28 3.62 -4.70
C ALA A 468 -8.35 3.64 -3.59
N LEU A 469 -8.75 2.48 -3.07
CA LEU A 469 -9.69 2.36 -1.96
C LEU A 469 -9.07 2.75 -0.62
N ASN A 470 -7.85 2.29 -0.34
CA ASN A 470 -7.12 2.61 0.90
C ASN A 470 -6.80 4.10 1.01
N ASN A 471 -6.44 4.74 -0.11
CA ASN A 471 -6.26 6.20 -0.21
C ASN A 471 -7.58 6.98 -0.24
N ARG A 472 -8.72 6.30 -0.02
CA ARG A 472 -10.08 6.89 -0.03
C ARG A 472 -10.34 7.71 -1.29
N LEU A 473 -9.78 7.35 -2.44
CA LEU A 473 -10.10 8.00 -3.72
C LEU A 473 -11.46 7.51 -4.24
N LEU A 474 -11.83 6.29 -3.84
CA LEU A 474 -13.05 5.61 -4.20
C LEU A 474 -13.94 5.36 -2.97
N SER A 475 -15.23 5.16 -3.22
CA SER A 475 -16.19 4.68 -2.22
C SER A 475 -15.89 3.22 -1.88
N PRO A 476 -15.91 2.84 -0.58
CA PRO A 476 -15.79 1.43 -0.20
C PRO A 476 -16.96 0.60 -0.75
N PHE A 477 -16.81 -0.72 -0.76
CA PHE A 477 -17.83 -1.63 -1.28
C PHE A 477 -18.16 -2.79 -0.32
N HIS A 478 -19.38 -3.32 -0.44
CA HIS A 478 -19.84 -4.55 0.18
C HIS A 478 -20.22 -5.53 -0.92
N TYR A 479 -19.39 -6.55 -1.11
CA TYR A 479 -19.55 -7.57 -2.13
C TYR A 479 -20.21 -8.81 -1.54
N PHE A 480 -21.30 -9.24 -2.17
CA PHE A 480 -22.02 -10.45 -1.79
C PHE A 480 -21.97 -11.45 -2.95
N GLY A 481 -21.21 -12.53 -2.76
CA GLY A 481 -21.20 -13.68 -3.67
C GLY A 481 -22.35 -14.62 -3.31
N ILE A 482 -23.43 -14.54 -4.06
CA ILE A 482 -24.68 -15.25 -3.83
C ILE A 482 -24.67 -16.56 -4.58
N THR A 483 -25.17 -17.63 -3.97
CA THR A 483 -25.26 -18.93 -4.62
C THR A 483 -26.30 -18.87 -5.75
N ASP A 484 -25.86 -19.07 -6.99
CA ASP A 484 -26.76 -19.30 -8.12
C ASP A 484 -26.94 -20.81 -8.32
N SER A 485 -28.18 -21.24 -8.55
CA SER A 485 -28.52 -22.65 -8.77
C SER A 485 -28.20 -23.12 -10.20
N VAL A 486 -27.82 -22.20 -11.08
CA VAL A 486 -27.51 -22.50 -12.48
C VAL A 486 -26.11 -23.07 -12.62
N ASP A 487 -26.00 -24.22 -13.28
CA ASP A 487 -24.73 -24.83 -13.70
C ASP A 487 -24.37 -24.36 -15.12
N LEU A 488 -23.20 -23.75 -15.27
CA LEU A 488 -22.67 -23.22 -16.52
C LEU A 488 -21.54 -24.07 -17.10
N SER A 489 -21.18 -25.20 -16.46
CA SER A 489 -20.05 -26.05 -16.88
C SER A 489 -20.24 -26.62 -18.29
N GLU A 490 -21.47 -26.96 -18.66
CA GLU A 490 -21.82 -27.54 -19.97
C GLU A 490 -22.06 -26.49 -21.08
N VAL A 491 -22.17 -25.20 -20.74
CA VAL A 491 -22.39 -24.13 -21.72
C VAL A 491 -21.19 -24.03 -22.66
N LYS A 492 -21.45 -23.86 -23.96
CA LYS A 492 -20.36 -23.75 -24.94
C LYS A 492 -19.48 -22.53 -24.66
N TRP A 493 -18.18 -22.75 -24.83
CA TRP A 493 -17.13 -21.77 -24.64
C TRP A 493 -16.38 -21.56 -25.96
N GLU A 494 -16.53 -20.38 -26.54
CA GLU A 494 -15.93 -20.04 -27.83
C GLU A 494 -15.18 -18.71 -27.69
N ARG A 495 -13.93 -18.66 -28.19
CA ARG A 495 -13.07 -17.45 -28.18
C ARG A 495 -13.00 -16.78 -26.79
N GLY A 496 -12.94 -17.57 -25.72
CA GLY A 496 -12.80 -17.07 -24.35
C GLY A 496 -14.10 -16.59 -23.70
N ARG A 497 -15.29 -16.82 -24.29
CA ARG A 497 -16.56 -16.38 -23.72
C ARG A 497 -17.62 -17.47 -23.80
N PHE A 498 -18.64 -17.37 -22.94
CA PHE A 498 -19.83 -18.20 -23.08
C PHE A 498 -20.65 -17.76 -24.30
N VAL A 499 -21.30 -18.71 -24.96
CA VAL A 499 -22.24 -18.42 -26.05
C VAL A 499 -23.49 -17.73 -25.47
N ALA A 500 -23.64 -16.43 -25.75
CA ALA A 500 -24.69 -15.58 -25.15
C ALA A 500 -26.11 -16.11 -25.36
N SER A 501 -26.41 -16.72 -26.52
CA SER A 501 -27.73 -17.27 -26.83
C SER A 501 -28.07 -18.52 -26.00
N GLU A 502 -27.08 -19.33 -25.61
CA GLU A 502 -27.27 -20.47 -24.71
C GLU A 502 -27.48 -19.99 -23.27
N LEU A 503 -26.66 -19.03 -22.82
CA LEU A 503 -26.81 -18.40 -21.49
C LEU A 503 -28.18 -17.73 -21.31
N SER A 504 -28.61 -16.95 -22.29
CA SER A 504 -29.89 -16.22 -22.23
C SER A 504 -31.06 -17.20 -22.10
N LYS A 505 -31.06 -18.28 -22.90
CA LYS A 505 -32.06 -19.34 -22.79
C LYS A 505 -32.12 -19.92 -21.38
N ILE A 506 -30.97 -20.27 -20.79
CA ILE A 506 -30.90 -20.83 -19.43
C ILE A 506 -31.48 -19.85 -18.41
N TYR A 507 -31.11 -18.56 -18.50
CA TYR A 507 -31.57 -17.55 -17.55
C TYR A 507 -33.02 -17.11 -17.72
N THR A 508 -33.60 -17.28 -18.91
CA THR A 508 -35.02 -17.00 -19.16
C THR A 508 -35.92 -18.23 -19.07
N ASN A 509 -35.36 -19.44 -18.86
CA ASN A 509 -36.12 -20.70 -18.95
C ASN A 509 -37.16 -20.87 -17.84
N ASN A 510 -36.87 -20.37 -16.62
CA ASN A 510 -37.79 -20.47 -15.50
C ASN A 510 -37.64 -19.30 -14.51
N ASP A 511 -38.70 -19.10 -13.70
CA ASP A 511 -38.78 -18.00 -12.73
C ASP A 511 -38.09 -18.32 -11.38
N LEU A 512 -37.51 -19.52 -11.20
CA LEU A 512 -36.86 -19.90 -9.94
C LEU A 512 -35.70 -18.96 -9.62
N ARG A 513 -34.85 -18.66 -10.61
CA ARG A 513 -33.74 -17.73 -10.46
C ARG A 513 -34.22 -16.31 -10.11
N THR A 514 -35.28 -15.85 -10.75
CA THR A 514 -35.91 -14.54 -10.48
C THR A 514 -36.39 -14.45 -9.03
N ASN A 515 -36.97 -15.52 -8.49
CA ASN A 515 -37.37 -15.57 -7.07
C ASN A 515 -36.17 -15.53 -6.11
N ILE A 516 -35.04 -16.17 -6.47
CA ILE A 516 -33.79 -16.06 -5.71
C ILE A 516 -33.32 -14.61 -5.71
N ILE A 517 -33.33 -13.94 -6.88
CA ILE A 517 -32.93 -12.53 -7.00
C ILE A 517 -33.77 -11.65 -6.06
N PHE A 518 -35.10 -11.78 -6.04
CA PHE A 518 -35.95 -10.98 -5.14
C PHE A 518 -35.68 -11.23 -3.66
N LYS A 519 -35.51 -12.49 -3.24
CA LYS A 519 -35.15 -12.83 -1.85
C LYS A 519 -33.80 -12.24 -1.46
N THR A 520 -32.84 -12.24 -2.39
CA THR A 520 -31.52 -11.65 -2.18
C THR A 520 -31.62 -10.13 -2.03
N LEU A 521 -32.44 -9.44 -2.82
CA LEU A 521 -32.66 -8.00 -2.66
C LEU A 521 -33.20 -7.67 -1.28
N GLU A 522 -34.19 -8.41 -0.80
CA GLU A 522 -34.76 -8.25 0.54
C GLU A 522 -33.76 -8.55 1.67
N LYS A 523 -32.89 -9.57 1.47
CA LYS A 523 -31.89 -9.99 2.45
C LYS A 523 -30.75 -9.00 2.64
N TYR A 524 -30.24 -8.42 1.55
CA TYR A 524 -28.98 -7.65 1.57
C TYR A 524 -29.17 -6.14 1.41
N LEU A 525 -30.29 -5.67 0.87
CA LEU A 525 -30.55 -4.23 0.73
C LEU A 525 -31.40 -3.73 1.89
N PRO A 526 -30.97 -2.67 2.62
CA PRO A 526 -31.77 -2.09 3.71
C PRO A 526 -33.15 -1.63 3.26
N ASN A 527 -33.26 -1.12 2.02
CA ASN A 527 -34.51 -0.79 1.38
C ASN A 527 -34.39 -0.96 -0.13
N TYR A 528 -34.86 -2.09 -0.67
CA TYR A 528 -34.79 -2.39 -2.10
C TYR A 528 -35.71 -1.51 -2.98
N ASN A 529 -36.55 -0.64 -2.38
CA ASN A 529 -37.32 0.39 -3.10
C ASN A 529 -36.60 1.74 -3.17
N ASP A 530 -35.50 1.92 -2.44
CA ASP A 530 -34.77 3.19 -2.36
C ASP A 530 -33.30 3.06 -2.77
N VAL A 531 -33.07 2.44 -3.92
CA VAL A 531 -31.73 2.22 -4.48
C VAL A 531 -31.57 2.89 -5.84
N ARG A 532 -30.30 3.08 -6.23
CA ARG A 532 -29.88 3.43 -7.59
C ARG A 532 -29.03 2.29 -8.14
N ALA A 533 -29.73 1.28 -8.65
CA ALA A 533 -29.15 0.00 -9.05
C ALA A 533 -28.87 -0.08 -10.56
N LEU A 534 -27.68 -0.57 -10.89
CA LEU A 534 -27.29 -0.93 -12.26
C LEU A 534 -27.21 -2.45 -12.40
N CYS A 535 -27.96 -3.01 -13.35
CA CYS A 535 -28.16 -4.46 -13.48
C CYS A 535 -27.62 -4.98 -14.81
N PHE A 536 -26.55 -5.78 -14.78
CA PHE A 536 -25.87 -6.30 -15.97
C PHE A 536 -26.47 -7.62 -16.45
N CYS A 537 -27.09 -7.61 -17.63
CA CYS A 537 -27.74 -8.76 -18.26
C CYS A 537 -26.90 -9.34 -19.42
N VAL A 538 -27.22 -10.58 -19.82
CA VAL A 538 -26.53 -11.31 -20.90
C VAL A 538 -26.75 -10.65 -22.24
N ASP A 539 -28.01 -10.48 -22.63
CA ASP A 539 -28.43 -9.92 -23.89
C ASP A 539 -29.73 -9.10 -23.72
N GLN A 540 -30.23 -8.53 -24.82
CA GLN A 540 -31.45 -7.71 -24.81
C GLN A 540 -32.69 -8.50 -24.36
N GLN A 541 -32.76 -9.79 -24.72
CA GLN A 541 -33.87 -10.66 -24.32
C GLN A 541 -33.92 -10.83 -22.80
N HIS A 542 -32.77 -11.12 -22.18
CA HIS A 542 -32.65 -11.25 -20.74
C HIS A 542 -32.94 -9.92 -20.02
N ALA A 543 -32.46 -8.79 -20.52
CA ALA A 543 -32.74 -7.48 -19.92
C ALA A 543 -34.23 -7.12 -19.94
N ASN A 544 -34.91 -7.37 -21.06
CA ASN A 544 -36.35 -7.15 -21.19
C ASN A 544 -37.15 -8.11 -20.28
N TYR A 545 -36.74 -9.37 -20.18
CA TYR A 545 -37.33 -10.34 -19.26
C TYR A 545 -37.23 -9.87 -17.79
N MET A 546 -36.04 -9.44 -17.37
CA MET A 546 -35.82 -8.96 -15.99
C MET A 546 -36.62 -7.69 -15.68
N ASN A 547 -36.67 -6.73 -16.61
CA ASN A 547 -37.48 -5.53 -16.46
C ASN A 547 -38.98 -5.85 -16.34
N ALA A 548 -39.49 -6.80 -17.14
CA ALA A 548 -40.87 -7.25 -17.02
C ALA A 548 -41.14 -7.85 -15.63
N LYS A 549 -40.25 -8.71 -15.12
CA LYS A 549 -40.39 -9.32 -13.79
C LYS A 549 -40.33 -8.30 -12.66
N PHE A 550 -39.40 -7.34 -12.72
CA PHE A 550 -39.28 -6.28 -11.71
C PHE A 550 -40.49 -5.34 -11.73
N THR A 551 -40.98 -4.98 -12.92
CA THR A 551 -42.19 -4.16 -13.06
C THR A 551 -43.42 -4.88 -12.50
N LEU A 552 -43.58 -6.18 -12.77
CA LEU A 552 -44.66 -7.00 -12.21
C LEU A 552 -44.59 -7.11 -10.68
N ALA A 553 -43.38 -7.09 -10.11
CA ALA A 553 -43.16 -7.06 -8.66
C ALA A 553 -43.37 -5.65 -8.05
N GLY A 554 -43.75 -4.64 -8.84
CA GLY A 554 -43.96 -3.27 -8.38
C GLY A 554 -42.69 -2.41 -8.26
N LEU A 555 -41.54 -2.91 -8.74
CA LEU A 555 -40.28 -2.19 -8.69
C LEU A 555 -40.12 -1.25 -9.91
N LYS A 556 -39.72 -0.01 -9.64
CA LYS A 556 -39.48 1.00 -10.69
C LYS A 556 -38.22 0.63 -11.47
N SER A 557 -38.40 0.09 -12.67
CA SER A 557 -37.31 -0.39 -13.52
C SER A 557 -37.39 0.16 -14.94
N ALA A 558 -36.24 0.19 -15.63
CA ALA A 558 -36.13 0.51 -17.04
C ALA A 558 -35.03 -0.34 -17.70
N VAL A 559 -35.04 -0.41 -19.03
CA VAL A 559 -34.02 -1.08 -19.84
C VAL A 559 -33.30 -0.06 -20.71
N LEU A 560 -31.97 -0.20 -20.83
CA LEU A 560 -31.19 0.55 -21.82
C LEU A 560 -30.36 -0.42 -22.69
N THR A 561 -30.68 -0.48 -23.98
CA THR A 561 -30.02 -1.28 -25.03
C THR A 561 -29.60 -0.41 -26.23
N SER A 562 -28.80 -0.96 -27.15
CA SER A 562 -28.34 -0.25 -28.36
C SER A 562 -29.47 0.44 -29.14
N GLU A 563 -30.66 -0.13 -29.11
CA GLU A 563 -31.84 0.34 -29.83
C GLU A 563 -32.44 1.64 -29.25
N ASN A 564 -32.31 1.85 -27.93
CA ASN A 564 -32.92 2.99 -27.23
C ASN A 564 -31.89 3.99 -26.68
N SER A 565 -30.67 3.96 -27.23
CA SER A 565 -29.55 4.85 -26.87
C SER A 565 -29.87 6.34 -26.89
N LYS A 566 -30.85 6.78 -27.69
CA LYS A 566 -31.35 8.18 -27.72
C LYS A 566 -31.93 8.65 -26.38
N TYR A 567 -32.47 7.74 -25.57
CA TYR A 567 -33.07 8.05 -24.26
C TYR A 567 -32.07 7.92 -23.10
N ARG A 568 -30.80 7.63 -23.39
CA ARG A 568 -29.74 7.40 -22.39
C ARG A 568 -29.68 8.49 -21.32
N ASN A 569 -29.59 9.76 -21.72
CA ASN A 569 -29.47 10.88 -20.77
C ASN A 569 -30.73 11.05 -19.91
N ILE A 570 -31.90 10.68 -20.45
CA ILE A 570 -33.17 10.74 -19.74
C ILE A 570 -33.21 9.65 -18.67
N GLU A 571 -32.90 8.40 -19.02
CA GLU A 571 -32.93 7.29 -18.06
C GLU A 571 -31.84 7.42 -16.99
N ILE A 572 -30.65 7.90 -17.36
CA ILE A 572 -29.59 8.27 -16.42
C ILE A 572 -30.09 9.29 -15.39
N LYS A 573 -30.74 10.36 -15.86
CA LYS A 573 -31.29 11.40 -14.98
C LYS A 573 -32.40 10.85 -14.09
N ARG A 574 -33.29 10.00 -14.62
CA ARG A 574 -34.34 9.32 -13.86
C ARG A 574 -33.78 8.42 -12.76
N LEU A 575 -32.68 7.72 -13.02
CA LEU A 575 -31.98 6.90 -12.02
C LEU A 575 -31.33 7.77 -10.94
N ALA A 576 -30.64 8.85 -11.33
CA ALA A 576 -30.02 9.78 -10.38
C ALA A 576 -31.06 10.41 -9.43
N GLU A 577 -32.22 10.80 -9.97
CA GLU A 577 -33.37 11.36 -9.26
C GLU A 577 -34.25 10.32 -8.55
N LYS A 578 -33.90 9.03 -8.58
CA LYS A 578 -34.70 7.92 -8.01
C LYS A 578 -36.15 7.81 -8.55
N LYS A 579 -36.40 8.33 -9.76
CA LYS A 579 -37.66 8.10 -10.50
C LYS A 579 -37.76 6.65 -11.01
N ILE A 580 -36.61 6.04 -11.25
CA ILE A 580 -36.43 4.60 -11.40
C ILE A 580 -35.38 4.13 -10.38
N ASN A 581 -35.47 2.89 -9.93
CA ASN A 581 -34.53 2.31 -8.99
C ASN A 581 -33.58 1.31 -9.65
N TYR A 582 -34.03 0.62 -10.70
CA TYR A 582 -33.25 -0.43 -11.38
C TYR A 582 -33.11 -0.13 -12.86
N LEU A 583 -31.89 -0.09 -13.37
CA LEU A 583 -31.60 0.07 -14.78
C LEU A 583 -30.92 -1.19 -15.32
N PHE A 584 -31.63 -1.94 -16.18
CA PHE A 584 -31.13 -3.15 -16.83
C PHE A 584 -30.38 -2.84 -18.12
N VAL A 585 -29.20 -3.44 -18.26
CA VAL A 585 -28.24 -3.03 -19.28
C VAL A 585 -27.54 -4.20 -19.95
N VAL A 586 -27.20 -4.03 -21.22
CA VAL A 586 -26.55 -5.04 -22.08
C VAL A 586 -25.44 -4.37 -22.87
N ASP A 587 -24.19 -4.63 -22.50
CA ASP A 587 -22.93 -4.22 -23.16
C ASP A 587 -22.72 -2.72 -23.51
N MET A 588 -23.76 -1.88 -23.45
CA MET A 588 -23.76 -0.45 -23.73
C MET A 588 -23.17 0.42 -22.62
N PHE A 589 -22.80 -0.20 -21.51
CA PHE A 589 -22.35 0.48 -20.29
C PHE A 589 -20.86 0.23 -20.01
N ASN A 590 -20.13 -0.30 -20.98
CA ASN A 590 -18.68 -0.44 -20.84
C ASN A 590 -17.99 0.93 -20.89
N GLU A 591 -18.59 1.96 -21.52
CA GLU A 591 -18.01 3.32 -21.59
C GLU A 591 -19.01 4.49 -21.45
N GLY A 592 -18.57 5.51 -20.71
CA GLY A 592 -19.16 6.87 -20.69
C GLY A 592 -20.54 7.06 -20.07
N ILE A 593 -20.89 6.35 -19.00
CA ILE A 593 -21.93 6.82 -18.07
C ILE A 593 -21.26 7.28 -16.78
N ASP A 594 -21.45 8.55 -16.48
CA ASP A 594 -20.98 9.17 -15.25
C ASP A 594 -22.19 9.41 -14.33
N ILE A 595 -22.53 8.41 -13.51
CA ILE A 595 -23.45 8.57 -12.39
C ILE A 595 -22.69 8.22 -11.12
N PRO A 596 -22.03 9.19 -10.48
CA PRO A 596 -21.32 8.92 -9.23
C PRO A 596 -22.24 8.37 -8.13
N ALA A 597 -23.54 8.70 -8.21
CA ALA A 597 -24.57 8.35 -7.24
C ALA A 597 -25.03 6.88 -7.27
N ILE A 598 -24.56 6.03 -8.19
CA ILE A 598 -24.89 4.59 -8.18
C ILE A 598 -24.46 3.99 -6.83
N ASP A 599 -25.39 3.36 -6.12
CA ASP A 599 -25.15 2.75 -4.80
C ASP A 599 -25.24 1.21 -4.83
N THR A 600 -25.79 0.64 -5.91
CA THR A 600 -26.02 -0.80 -6.02
C THR A 600 -25.66 -1.33 -7.42
N VAL A 601 -24.97 -2.46 -7.49
CA VAL A 601 -24.63 -3.17 -8.74
C VAL A 601 -25.05 -4.62 -8.67
N LEU A 602 -25.77 -5.10 -9.69
CA LEU A 602 -26.19 -6.50 -9.84
C LEU A 602 -25.48 -7.13 -11.05
N PHE A 603 -24.67 -8.16 -10.80
CA PHE A 603 -24.12 -9.01 -11.86
C PHE A 603 -25.05 -10.21 -12.07
N LEU A 604 -25.95 -10.10 -13.07
CA LEU A 604 -26.92 -11.15 -13.41
C LEU A 604 -26.39 -12.11 -14.48
N ARG A 605 -25.13 -11.96 -14.88
CA ARG A 605 -24.42 -12.80 -15.84
C ARG A 605 -22.99 -13.09 -15.36
N PRO A 606 -22.38 -14.22 -15.77
CA PRO A 606 -20.94 -14.37 -15.68
C PRO A 606 -20.30 -13.26 -16.51
N THR A 607 -19.38 -12.52 -15.89
CA THR A 607 -18.58 -11.52 -16.58
C THR A 607 -17.18 -12.09 -16.73
N GLU A 608 -16.90 -12.67 -17.90
CA GLU A 608 -15.70 -13.48 -18.17
C GLU A 608 -14.45 -12.61 -18.24
N SER A 609 -14.58 -11.40 -18.78
CA SER A 609 -13.48 -10.46 -18.90
C SER A 609 -13.28 -9.70 -17.58
N LEU A 610 -12.09 -9.84 -16.99
CA LEU A 610 -11.68 -9.05 -15.83
C LEU A 610 -11.79 -7.54 -16.12
N THR A 611 -11.40 -7.14 -17.32
CA THR A 611 -11.53 -5.78 -17.85
C THR A 611 -12.98 -5.27 -17.76
N ILE A 612 -13.94 -6.01 -18.31
CA ILE A 612 -15.34 -5.60 -18.29
C ILE A 612 -15.86 -5.57 -16.84
N PHE A 613 -15.49 -6.57 -16.03
CA PHE A 613 -15.86 -6.63 -14.63
C PHE A 613 -15.39 -5.39 -13.85
N LEU A 614 -14.10 -5.02 -13.96
CA LEU A 614 -13.54 -3.86 -13.27
C LEU A 614 -14.12 -2.53 -13.76
N GLN A 615 -14.41 -2.40 -15.05
CA GLN A 615 -15.10 -1.22 -15.59
C GLN A 615 -16.52 -1.08 -15.01
N GLN A 616 -17.26 -2.18 -14.96
CA GLN A 616 -18.63 -2.23 -14.45
C GLN A 616 -18.66 -1.96 -12.93
N PHE A 617 -17.73 -2.59 -12.20
CA PHE A 617 -17.54 -2.40 -10.77
C PHE A 617 -17.12 -0.96 -10.44
N GLY A 618 -16.14 -0.42 -11.17
CA GLY A 618 -15.57 0.91 -10.97
C GLY A 618 -16.55 2.07 -11.10
N ARG A 619 -17.64 1.90 -11.86
CA ARG A 619 -18.74 2.88 -11.93
C ARG A 619 -19.41 3.06 -10.58
N GLY A 620 -19.65 1.95 -9.89
CA GLY A 620 -20.21 1.95 -8.55
C GLY A 620 -19.25 2.47 -7.49
N LEU A 621 -17.96 2.65 -7.78
CA LEU A 621 -16.97 3.05 -6.78
C LEU A 621 -16.74 4.57 -6.70
N ARG A 622 -17.37 5.37 -7.56
CA ARG A 622 -17.24 6.84 -7.49
C ARG A 622 -17.88 7.39 -6.21
N LYS A 623 -17.28 8.43 -5.64
CA LYS A 623 -17.88 9.16 -4.50
C LYS A 623 -19.08 10.00 -4.96
N ALA A 624 -20.09 10.08 -4.11
CA ALA A 624 -21.23 10.97 -4.31
C ALA A 624 -21.74 11.48 -2.96
N LYS A 625 -22.43 12.63 -2.99
CA LYS A 625 -23.13 13.16 -1.83
C LYS A 625 -24.12 12.09 -1.31
N ASP A 626 -24.11 11.86 -0.01
CA ASP A 626 -24.94 10.88 0.71
C ASP A 626 -24.66 9.39 0.44
N LYS A 627 -23.68 9.05 -0.40
CA LYS A 627 -23.28 7.66 -0.65
C LYS A 627 -22.20 7.20 0.35
N LYS A 628 -22.50 6.15 1.11
CA LYS A 628 -21.58 5.59 2.10
C LYS A 628 -20.67 4.48 1.53
N TYR A 629 -21.27 3.58 0.76
CA TYR A 629 -20.60 2.43 0.14
C TYR A 629 -21.36 1.98 -1.11
N LEU A 630 -20.72 1.13 -1.91
CA LEU A 630 -21.32 0.41 -3.02
C LEU A 630 -21.76 -0.99 -2.57
N THR A 631 -23.02 -1.36 -2.76
CA THR A 631 -23.45 -2.75 -2.59
C THR A 631 -23.33 -3.50 -3.92
N VAL A 632 -22.65 -4.65 -3.93
CA VAL A 632 -22.47 -5.49 -5.12
C VAL A 632 -23.06 -6.87 -4.87
N LEU A 633 -23.99 -7.27 -5.73
CA LEU A 633 -24.65 -8.58 -5.70
C LEU A 633 -24.17 -9.38 -6.92
N ASP A 634 -23.31 -10.37 -6.70
CA ASP A 634 -22.78 -11.26 -7.75
C ASP A 634 -23.37 -12.66 -7.60
N PHE A 635 -24.09 -13.12 -8.62
CA PHE A 635 -24.72 -14.44 -8.62
C PHE A 635 -23.76 -15.48 -9.19
N VAL A 636 -23.19 -16.28 -8.28
CA VAL A 636 -22.10 -17.22 -8.53
C VAL A 636 -22.66 -18.63 -8.69
N GLY A 637 -22.70 -19.11 -9.94
CA GLY A 637 -23.03 -20.50 -10.29
C GLY A 637 -21.79 -21.37 -10.48
N HIS A 638 -22.00 -22.67 -10.68
CA HIS A 638 -20.92 -23.58 -11.06
C HIS A 638 -20.41 -23.19 -12.46
N SER A 639 -19.10 -23.01 -12.61
CA SER A 639 -18.49 -22.46 -13.83
C SER A 639 -17.24 -23.23 -14.23
N ARG A 640 -16.85 -23.09 -15.49
CA ARG A 640 -15.65 -23.71 -16.07
C ARG A 640 -14.36 -23.20 -15.41
N ALA A 641 -13.32 -24.03 -15.39
CA ALA A 641 -12.02 -23.68 -14.79
C ALA A 641 -11.32 -22.51 -15.51
N GLU A 642 -11.65 -22.29 -16.78
CA GLU A 642 -11.20 -21.17 -17.61
C GLU A 642 -11.77 -19.82 -17.16
N PHE A 643 -12.85 -19.81 -16.38
CA PHE A 643 -13.40 -18.58 -15.79
C PHE A 643 -12.55 -18.16 -14.58
N ASN A 644 -11.92 -16.99 -14.64
CA ASN A 644 -10.84 -16.64 -13.72
C ASN A 644 -11.33 -15.88 -12.46
N TYR A 645 -11.80 -16.62 -11.44
CA TYR A 645 -12.10 -16.00 -10.14
C TYR A 645 -10.85 -15.53 -9.39
N MET A 646 -9.70 -16.17 -9.63
CA MET A 646 -8.46 -15.87 -8.90
C MET A 646 -8.02 -14.42 -9.14
N ASP A 647 -7.92 -14.02 -10.41
CA ASP A 647 -7.48 -12.67 -10.78
C ASP A 647 -8.53 -11.62 -10.42
N ARG A 648 -9.83 -11.96 -10.47
CA ARG A 648 -10.90 -11.08 -10.01
C ARG A 648 -10.74 -10.72 -8.55
N PHE A 649 -10.60 -11.70 -7.65
CA PHE A 649 -10.44 -11.43 -6.23
C PHE A 649 -9.07 -10.82 -5.91
N ARG A 650 -8.00 -11.21 -6.63
CA ARG A 650 -6.69 -10.55 -6.52
C ARG A 650 -6.78 -9.07 -6.85
N ALA A 651 -7.56 -8.69 -7.87
CA ALA A 651 -7.78 -7.28 -8.23
C ALA A 651 -8.57 -6.50 -7.17
N LEU A 652 -9.50 -7.15 -6.44
CA LEU A 652 -10.29 -6.53 -5.38
C LEU A 652 -9.50 -6.34 -4.07
N MET A 653 -8.68 -7.33 -3.70
CA MET A 653 -7.90 -7.32 -2.44
C MET A 653 -6.54 -6.63 -2.55
N GLY A 654 -5.94 -6.69 -3.74
CA GLY A 654 -4.56 -6.25 -3.92
C GLY A 654 -3.50 -7.27 -3.48
N ARG A 655 -2.35 -6.73 -3.04
CA ARG A 655 -1.18 -7.53 -2.62
C ARG A 655 -1.25 -7.88 -1.13
N THR A 656 -1.84 -9.03 -0.82
CA THR A 656 -1.92 -9.56 0.55
C THR A 656 -0.74 -10.49 0.88
N SER A 657 -0.53 -10.75 2.18
CA SER A 657 0.48 -11.71 2.69
C SER A 657 0.07 -13.17 2.48
N MET A 658 -1.21 -13.40 2.11
CA MET A 658 -1.80 -14.72 1.90
C MET A 658 -2.13 -14.97 0.42
N SER A 659 -2.25 -16.23 0.04
CA SER A 659 -2.75 -16.59 -1.29
C SER A 659 -4.25 -16.28 -1.41
N VAL A 660 -4.75 -16.02 -2.64
CA VAL A 660 -6.19 -15.76 -2.87
C VAL A 660 -7.06 -16.90 -2.31
N LYS A 661 -6.58 -18.14 -2.41
CA LYS A 661 -7.29 -19.31 -1.86
C LYS A 661 -7.41 -19.23 -0.34
N GLU A 662 -6.31 -18.97 0.37
CA GLU A 662 -6.36 -18.88 1.83
C GLU A 662 -7.18 -17.66 2.29
N GLU A 663 -7.15 -16.55 1.54
CA GLU A 663 -8.02 -15.38 1.78
C GLU A 663 -9.51 -15.77 1.68
N VAL A 664 -9.91 -16.46 0.60
CA VAL A 664 -11.28 -16.95 0.43
C VAL A 664 -11.65 -17.89 1.58
N GLU A 665 -10.77 -18.83 1.95
CA GLU A 665 -11.01 -19.80 3.03
C GLU A 665 -11.21 -19.11 4.39
N LYS A 666 -10.44 -18.04 4.68
CA LYS A 666 -10.52 -17.25 5.93
C LYS A 666 -11.47 -16.04 5.86
N ASP A 667 -12.31 -15.95 4.85
CA ASP A 667 -13.30 -14.87 4.70
C ASP A 667 -12.69 -13.46 4.60
N PHE A 668 -11.59 -13.35 3.84
CA PHE A 668 -10.97 -12.11 3.39
C PHE A 668 -10.52 -11.13 4.51
N PRO A 669 -9.62 -11.54 5.43
CA PRO A 669 -9.16 -10.69 6.54
C PRO A 669 -8.39 -9.43 6.10
N HIS A 670 -7.80 -9.40 4.90
CA HIS A 670 -6.92 -8.31 4.46
C HIS A 670 -7.55 -7.38 3.40
N LEU A 671 -8.86 -7.17 3.45
CA LEU A 671 -9.53 -6.26 2.51
C LEU A 671 -9.14 -4.78 2.72
N PRO A 672 -9.26 -3.94 1.67
CA PRO A 672 -9.12 -2.50 1.80
C PRO A 672 -10.07 -1.90 2.84
N LEU A 673 -9.66 -0.78 3.45
CA LEU A 673 -10.40 -0.15 4.54
C LEU A 673 -11.87 0.13 4.18
N GLY A 674 -12.78 -0.35 5.05
CA GLY A 674 -14.23 -0.18 4.89
C GLY A 674 -14.89 -1.10 3.86
N CYS A 675 -14.13 -1.96 3.18
CA CYS A 675 -14.67 -2.93 2.22
C CYS A 675 -14.98 -4.27 2.89
N THR A 676 -15.97 -4.99 2.36
CA THR A 676 -16.29 -6.36 2.81
C THR A 676 -16.58 -7.25 1.61
N ILE A 677 -16.18 -8.52 1.70
CA ILE A 677 -16.59 -9.59 0.79
C ILE A 677 -17.20 -10.70 1.61
N GLN A 678 -18.46 -11.03 1.33
CA GLN A 678 -19.17 -12.14 1.95
C GLN A 678 -19.61 -13.12 0.87
N LEU A 679 -19.17 -14.37 0.98
CA LEU A 679 -19.57 -15.43 0.08
C LEU A 679 -20.53 -16.37 0.80
N GLU A 680 -21.64 -16.74 0.15
CA GLU A 680 -22.47 -17.82 0.65
C GLU A 680 -21.73 -19.17 0.58
N PRO A 681 -22.04 -20.15 1.46
CA PRO A 681 -21.26 -21.38 1.59
C PRO A 681 -21.03 -22.13 0.27
N LYS A 682 -22.08 -22.30 -0.54
CA LYS A 682 -21.98 -22.99 -1.84
C LYS A 682 -21.24 -22.15 -2.89
N ALA A 683 -21.47 -20.83 -2.93
CA ALA A 683 -20.71 -19.93 -3.79
C ALA A 683 -19.20 -19.99 -3.48
N LYS A 684 -18.84 -20.02 -2.18
CA LYS A 684 -17.45 -20.19 -1.70
C LYS A 684 -16.85 -21.52 -2.18
N GLU A 685 -17.59 -22.62 -2.08
CA GLU A 685 -17.16 -23.92 -2.62
C GLU A 685 -16.91 -23.88 -4.13
N TYR A 686 -17.82 -23.31 -4.92
CA TYR A 686 -17.67 -23.19 -6.38
C TYR A 686 -16.43 -22.37 -6.78
N ILE A 687 -16.19 -21.26 -6.08
CA ILE A 687 -15.02 -20.41 -6.30
C ILE A 687 -13.72 -21.18 -5.97
N ILE A 688 -13.66 -21.88 -4.83
CA ILE A 688 -12.48 -22.66 -4.44
C ILE A 688 -12.20 -23.79 -5.44
N GLN A 689 -13.24 -24.50 -5.88
CA GLN A 689 -13.10 -25.55 -6.89
C GLN A 689 -12.54 -25.01 -8.21
N ASN A 690 -13.06 -23.87 -8.67
CA ASN A 690 -12.56 -23.20 -9.87
C ASN A 690 -11.08 -22.79 -9.74
N ILE A 691 -10.69 -22.16 -8.63
CA ILE A 691 -9.30 -21.75 -8.37
C ILE A 691 -8.38 -22.98 -8.36
N ASN A 692 -8.78 -24.07 -7.72
CA ASN A 692 -8.02 -25.32 -7.73
C ASN A 692 -7.89 -25.89 -9.17
N GLY A 693 -8.96 -25.82 -9.97
CA GLY A 693 -8.96 -26.21 -11.38
C GLY A 693 -7.95 -25.42 -12.20
N TYR A 694 -7.92 -24.10 -12.02
CA TYR A 694 -6.96 -23.19 -12.66
C TYR A 694 -5.52 -23.50 -12.26
N ILE A 695 -5.21 -23.65 -10.97
CA ILE A 695 -3.85 -23.99 -10.50
C ILE A 695 -3.38 -25.34 -11.06
N ASN A 696 -4.29 -26.31 -11.14
CA ASN A 696 -4.00 -27.63 -11.71
C ASN A 696 -3.75 -27.59 -13.23
N SER A 697 -4.12 -26.51 -13.93
CA SER A 697 -3.86 -26.36 -15.36
C SER A 697 -2.38 -26.20 -15.71
N PHE A 698 -1.57 -25.68 -14.77
CA PHE A 698 -0.14 -25.45 -14.96
C PHE A 698 0.75 -26.60 -14.48
N LYS A 699 0.22 -27.83 -14.40
CA LYS A 699 1.05 -29.01 -14.08
C LYS A 699 2.08 -29.25 -15.20
N LYS A 700 3.26 -29.72 -14.80
CA LYS A 700 4.38 -30.03 -15.71
C LYS A 700 3.95 -30.84 -16.94
N SER A 701 3.09 -31.85 -16.77
CA SER A 701 2.58 -32.68 -17.88
C SER A 701 1.78 -31.89 -18.92
N ARG A 702 0.93 -30.94 -18.48
CA ARG A 702 0.15 -30.08 -19.38
C ARG A 702 1.02 -29.05 -20.09
N ILE A 703 2.03 -28.51 -19.41
CA ILE A 703 3.01 -27.60 -20.01
C ILE A 703 3.76 -28.32 -21.13
N ILE A 704 4.27 -29.52 -20.87
CA ILE A 704 4.95 -30.36 -21.87
C ILE A 704 4.05 -30.64 -23.07
N GLN A 705 2.78 -31.00 -22.85
CA GLN A 705 1.82 -31.22 -23.93
C GLN A 705 1.57 -29.95 -24.74
N THR A 706 1.48 -28.79 -24.09
CA THR A 706 1.27 -27.49 -24.74
C THR A 706 2.47 -27.12 -25.60
N ILE A 707 3.70 -27.33 -25.10
CA ILE A 707 4.93 -27.13 -25.87
C ILE A 707 4.92 -28.02 -27.13
N LYS A 708 4.58 -29.31 -26.97
CA LYS A 708 4.53 -30.27 -28.08
C LYS A 708 3.50 -29.90 -29.17
N GLN A 709 2.41 -29.24 -28.80
CA GLN A 709 1.34 -28.84 -29.71
C GLN A 709 1.45 -27.36 -30.14
N PHE A 710 2.48 -26.64 -29.72
CA PHE A 710 2.54 -25.18 -29.86
C PHE A 710 2.51 -24.75 -31.33
N GLU A 711 3.38 -25.30 -32.17
CA GLU A 711 3.46 -24.97 -33.60
C GLU A 711 2.25 -25.46 -34.40
N GLN A 712 1.45 -26.39 -33.86
CA GLN A 712 0.18 -26.80 -34.46
C GLN A 712 -0.95 -25.80 -34.16
N LYS A 713 -0.84 -25.10 -33.02
CA LYS A 713 -1.87 -24.20 -32.49
C LYS A 713 -1.61 -22.73 -32.83
N PHE A 714 -0.35 -22.34 -32.96
CA PHE A 714 0.08 -20.98 -33.17
C PHE A 714 1.00 -20.88 -34.38
N SER A 715 0.90 -19.78 -35.13
CA SER A 715 1.69 -19.54 -36.35
C SER A 715 3.09 -18.97 -36.09
N GLU A 716 3.43 -18.69 -34.83
CA GLU A 716 4.74 -18.16 -34.42
C GLU A 716 5.69 -19.29 -33.98
N PRO A 717 7.02 -19.14 -34.19
CA PRO A 717 7.99 -20.13 -33.75
C PRO A 717 8.03 -20.24 -32.23
N LEU A 718 8.35 -21.44 -31.73
CA LEU A 718 8.47 -21.70 -30.31
C LEU A 718 9.73 -21.02 -29.74
N SER A 719 9.53 -20.05 -28.85
CA SER A 719 10.56 -19.40 -28.03
C SER A 719 10.02 -19.23 -26.61
N LEU A 720 10.88 -18.96 -25.62
CA LEU A 720 10.39 -18.71 -24.26
C LEU A 720 9.43 -17.50 -24.22
N ALA A 721 9.77 -16.42 -24.93
CA ALA A 721 8.97 -15.21 -25.01
C ALA A 721 7.61 -15.46 -25.70
N SER A 722 7.60 -16.10 -26.88
CA SER A 722 6.36 -16.40 -27.61
C SER A 722 5.49 -17.40 -26.85
N PHE A 723 6.08 -18.37 -26.17
CA PHE A 723 5.35 -19.32 -25.34
C PHE A 723 4.63 -18.64 -24.17
N LEU A 724 5.34 -17.81 -23.39
CA LEU A 724 4.74 -17.08 -22.26
C LEU A 724 3.61 -16.15 -22.72
N ARG A 725 3.83 -15.42 -23.83
CA ARG A 725 2.87 -14.47 -24.37
C ARG A 725 1.59 -15.14 -24.87
N LEU A 726 1.70 -16.26 -25.59
CA LEU A 726 0.55 -16.92 -26.24
C LEU A 726 -0.17 -17.95 -25.37
N THR A 727 0.50 -18.52 -24.36
CA THR A 727 -0.10 -19.52 -23.46
C THR A 727 -0.49 -18.95 -22.10
N HIS A 728 -0.02 -17.76 -21.75
CA HIS A 728 -0.20 -17.11 -20.45
C HIS A 728 0.27 -17.96 -19.24
N VAL A 729 1.16 -18.93 -19.47
CA VAL A 729 1.77 -19.71 -18.39
C VAL A 729 2.69 -18.78 -17.58
N PRO A 730 2.54 -18.71 -16.24
CA PRO A 730 3.45 -17.90 -15.42
C PRO A 730 4.88 -18.42 -15.48
N LEU A 731 5.85 -17.51 -15.62
CA LEU A 731 7.28 -17.83 -15.71
C LEU A 731 7.77 -18.63 -14.49
N GLU A 732 7.25 -18.31 -13.32
CA GLU A 732 7.53 -18.99 -12.04
C GLU A 732 7.16 -20.47 -12.06
N LYS A 733 6.16 -20.87 -12.86
CA LYS A 733 5.76 -22.28 -13.01
C LYS A 733 6.72 -23.05 -13.92
N LEU A 734 7.36 -22.37 -14.89
CA LEU A 734 8.38 -22.99 -15.75
C LEU A 734 9.65 -23.30 -14.95
N TYR A 735 10.09 -22.37 -14.10
CA TYR A 735 11.35 -22.47 -13.36
C TYR A 735 11.24 -23.08 -11.96
N ASN A 736 10.13 -23.74 -11.64
CA ASN A 736 9.97 -24.46 -10.37
C ASN A 736 10.58 -25.87 -10.44
N GLY A 737 11.91 -25.95 -10.35
CA GLY A 737 12.66 -27.21 -10.45
C GLY A 737 12.79 -27.74 -11.89
N ASN A 738 12.51 -26.91 -12.89
CA ASN A 738 12.77 -27.17 -14.30
C ASN A 738 13.43 -25.93 -14.94
N THR A 739 13.82 -26.05 -16.21
CA THR A 739 14.31 -24.99 -17.09
C THR A 739 13.56 -25.04 -18.41
N TRP A 740 13.59 -23.95 -19.18
CA TRP A 740 12.92 -23.90 -20.49
C TRP A 740 13.48 -24.97 -21.43
N ASN A 741 14.80 -25.05 -21.53
CA ASN A 741 15.47 -26.05 -22.36
C ASN A 741 15.16 -27.50 -21.90
N GLY A 742 15.14 -27.75 -20.59
CA GLY A 742 14.76 -29.05 -20.04
C GLY A 742 13.30 -29.43 -20.36
N LEU A 743 12.37 -28.46 -20.34
CA LEU A 743 10.98 -28.69 -20.74
C LEU A 743 10.84 -28.94 -22.25
N CYS A 744 11.58 -28.23 -23.10
CA CYS A 744 11.64 -28.47 -24.54
C CYS A 744 12.16 -29.87 -24.87
N ARG A 745 13.16 -30.36 -24.13
CA ARG A 745 13.66 -31.74 -24.28
C ARG A 745 12.59 -32.77 -23.91
N LEU A 746 11.93 -32.59 -22.77
CA LEU A 746 10.85 -33.49 -22.34
C LEU A 746 9.65 -33.49 -23.29
N ALA A 747 9.42 -32.38 -24.01
CA ALA A 747 8.40 -32.29 -25.05
C ALA A 747 8.83 -32.92 -26.39
N GLY A 748 10.11 -33.26 -26.56
CA GLY A 748 10.68 -33.81 -27.79
C GLY A 748 11.02 -32.76 -28.85
N VAL A 749 11.10 -31.48 -28.47
CA VAL A 749 11.46 -30.38 -29.39
C VAL A 749 12.98 -30.29 -29.57
N THR A 750 13.74 -30.50 -28.49
CA THR A 750 15.21 -30.49 -28.52
C THR A 750 15.78 -31.85 -28.12
N ALA A 751 16.91 -32.24 -28.74
CA ALA A 751 17.55 -33.54 -28.47
C ALA A 751 18.54 -33.51 -27.29
N ARG A 752 19.07 -32.32 -26.96
CA ARG A 752 20.06 -32.10 -25.89
C ARG A 752 19.47 -31.23 -24.79
N GLU A 753 20.04 -31.32 -23.59
CA GLU A 753 19.79 -30.36 -22.51
C GLU A 753 21.07 -29.77 -21.97
N SER A 754 20.98 -28.58 -21.38
CA SER A 754 22.09 -27.95 -20.65
C SER A 754 22.50 -28.78 -19.44
N GLU A 755 23.80 -28.88 -19.21
CA GLU A 755 24.37 -29.53 -18.02
C GLU A 755 24.18 -28.69 -16.75
N LEU A 756 23.93 -27.39 -16.91
CA LEU A 756 23.77 -26.39 -15.85
C LEU A 756 22.30 -26.10 -15.52
N ASN A 757 21.38 -26.97 -15.93
CA ASN A 757 19.95 -26.81 -15.69
C ASN A 757 19.59 -26.70 -14.20
N VAL A 758 20.31 -27.41 -13.33
CA VAL A 758 20.05 -27.40 -11.88
C VAL A 758 20.46 -26.06 -11.27
N GLU A 759 21.63 -25.56 -11.65
CA GLU A 759 22.18 -24.27 -11.25
C GLU A 759 21.27 -23.15 -11.73
N LEU A 760 20.87 -23.18 -13.01
CA LEU A 760 19.96 -22.18 -13.59
C LEU A 760 18.60 -22.19 -12.89
N SER A 761 17.96 -23.35 -12.76
CA SER A 761 16.64 -23.45 -12.11
C SER A 761 16.68 -22.92 -10.67
N ARG A 762 17.76 -23.19 -9.94
CA ARG A 762 18.00 -22.70 -8.57
C ARG A 762 18.21 -21.19 -8.54
N ALA A 763 19.07 -20.65 -9.40
CA ALA A 763 19.34 -19.21 -9.51
C ALA A 763 18.05 -18.45 -9.80
N VAL A 764 17.27 -18.91 -10.78
CA VAL A 764 16.03 -18.26 -11.20
C VAL A 764 14.99 -18.29 -10.08
N SER A 765 14.68 -19.49 -9.56
CA SER A 765 13.62 -19.68 -8.57
C SER A 765 13.89 -19.04 -7.21
N LYS A 766 15.15 -19.05 -6.76
CA LYS A 766 15.53 -18.57 -5.42
C LYS A 766 16.12 -17.17 -5.40
N LYS A 767 16.67 -16.68 -6.53
CA LYS A 767 17.41 -15.42 -6.57
C LYS A 767 16.80 -14.43 -7.54
N TRP A 768 16.72 -14.76 -8.83
CA TRP A 768 16.36 -13.78 -9.85
C TRP A 768 14.89 -13.35 -9.75
N PHE A 769 13.96 -14.25 -9.41
CA PHE A 769 12.60 -13.81 -9.12
C PHE A 769 12.51 -12.87 -7.90
N SER A 770 13.47 -12.94 -6.98
CA SER A 770 13.52 -12.06 -5.80
C SER A 770 14.46 -10.88 -5.98
N THR A 771 14.96 -10.66 -7.20
CA THR A 771 15.82 -9.56 -7.59
C THR A 771 15.07 -8.68 -8.58
N ASP A 772 15.15 -7.37 -8.40
CA ASP A 772 14.56 -6.37 -9.31
C ASP A 772 15.62 -5.29 -9.52
N SER A 773 16.49 -5.53 -10.51
CA SER A 773 17.60 -4.64 -10.83
C SER A 773 17.91 -4.69 -12.33
N TYR A 774 17.57 -3.62 -13.04
CA TYR A 774 17.79 -3.52 -14.47
C TYR A 774 19.29 -3.55 -14.80
N SER A 775 20.11 -2.77 -14.07
CA SER A 775 21.55 -2.74 -14.29
C SER A 775 22.23 -4.10 -14.07
N TYR A 776 21.80 -4.87 -13.06
CA TYR A 776 22.36 -6.20 -12.82
C TYR A 776 21.93 -7.22 -13.89
N PHE A 777 20.66 -7.25 -14.29
CA PHE A 777 20.23 -8.16 -15.35
C PHE A 777 20.79 -7.77 -16.72
N SER A 778 20.96 -6.47 -17.02
CA SER A 778 21.66 -6.00 -18.22
C SER A 778 23.10 -6.52 -18.27
N PHE A 779 23.81 -6.48 -17.14
CA PHE A 779 25.16 -7.03 -17.05
C PHE A 779 25.19 -8.54 -17.33
N ILE A 780 24.27 -9.32 -16.73
CA ILE A 780 24.17 -10.77 -16.99
C ILE A 780 23.80 -11.03 -18.46
N HIS A 781 22.89 -10.22 -19.02
CA HIS A 781 22.50 -10.30 -20.43
C HIS A 781 23.69 -10.09 -21.36
N ASP A 782 24.51 -9.07 -21.11
CA ASP A 782 25.70 -8.78 -21.91
C ASP A 782 26.74 -9.92 -21.84
N LEU A 783 26.91 -10.54 -20.67
CA LEU A 783 27.74 -11.74 -20.54
C LEU A 783 27.17 -12.91 -21.35
N ALA A 784 25.88 -13.17 -21.25
CA ALA A 784 25.21 -14.27 -21.95
C ALA A 784 25.17 -14.08 -23.47
N ALA A 785 24.95 -12.86 -23.96
CA ALA A 785 25.01 -12.49 -25.37
C ALA A 785 26.40 -12.74 -25.99
N ARG A 786 27.46 -12.62 -25.18
CA ARG A 786 28.84 -12.99 -25.56
C ARG A 786 29.18 -14.45 -25.24
N ARG A 787 28.19 -15.27 -24.86
CA ARG A 787 28.34 -16.67 -24.43
C ARG A 787 29.38 -16.85 -23.32
N PHE A 788 29.44 -15.90 -22.40
CA PHE A 788 30.41 -15.84 -21.29
C PHE A 788 31.89 -15.85 -21.73
N LYS A 789 32.20 -15.60 -23.02
CA LYS A 789 33.57 -15.45 -23.53
C LYS A 789 34.14 -14.08 -23.17
N VAL A 790 34.37 -13.85 -21.89
CA VAL A 790 34.84 -12.58 -21.33
C VAL A 790 36.06 -12.82 -20.44
N SER A 791 36.99 -11.87 -20.44
CA SER A 791 38.16 -11.89 -19.57
C SER A 791 37.90 -11.10 -18.28
N GLU A 792 38.13 -11.71 -17.12
CA GLU A 792 37.93 -11.10 -15.80
C GLU A 792 38.68 -9.78 -15.62
N GLY A 793 39.89 -9.65 -16.18
CA GLY A 793 40.70 -8.44 -16.10
C GLY A 793 40.19 -7.25 -16.93
N LEU A 794 39.21 -7.45 -17.82
CA LEU A 794 38.57 -6.38 -18.58
C LEU A 794 37.33 -5.82 -17.87
N LEU A 795 36.87 -6.49 -16.82
CA LEU A 795 35.74 -6.03 -16.01
C LEU A 795 36.20 -4.94 -15.04
N THR A 796 35.39 -3.89 -14.90
CA THR A 796 35.56 -2.88 -13.86
C THR A 796 35.41 -3.52 -12.45
N PRO A 797 35.94 -2.89 -11.37
CA PRO A 797 35.75 -3.42 -10.01
C PRO A 797 34.29 -3.66 -9.63
N ARG A 798 33.38 -2.82 -10.16
CA ARG A 798 31.94 -2.95 -9.98
C ARG A 798 31.39 -4.19 -10.70
N GLU A 799 31.79 -4.41 -11.94
CA GLU A 799 31.38 -5.58 -12.73
C GLU A 799 31.97 -6.89 -12.19
N GLN A 800 33.19 -6.86 -11.63
CA GLN A 800 33.78 -8.02 -10.94
C GLN A 800 32.92 -8.43 -9.73
N LYS A 801 32.41 -7.47 -8.96
CA LYS A 801 31.45 -7.76 -7.88
C LYS A 801 30.12 -8.30 -8.41
N MET A 802 29.60 -7.77 -9.52
CA MET A 802 28.39 -8.32 -10.16
C MET A 802 28.62 -9.74 -10.70
N ALA A 803 29.80 -10.04 -11.23
CA ALA A 803 30.17 -11.39 -11.64
C ALA A 803 30.22 -12.35 -10.44
N LEU A 804 30.71 -11.89 -9.29
CA LEU A 804 30.66 -12.66 -8.05
C LEU A 804 29.24 -12.80 -7.49
N MET A 805 28.36 -11.82 -7.69
CA MET A 805 26.92 -11.97 -7.40
C MET A 805 26.32 -13.09 -8.25
N LEU A 806 26.66 -13.15 -9.55
CA LEU A 806 26.21 -14.23 -10.45
C LEU A 806 26.73 -15.60 -10.01
N TYR A 807 27.99 -15.67 -9.56
CA TYR A 807 28.55 -16.88 -8.96
C TYR A 807 27.66 -17.37 -7.80
N TYR A 808 27.28 -16.49 -6.86
CA TYR A 808 26.42 -16.86 -5.73
C TYR A 808 24.93 -17.01 -6.06
N ASP A 809 24.52 -16.59 -7.27
CA ASP A 809 23.20 -16.91 -7.79
C ASP A 809 23.15 -18.37 -8.27
N LEU A 810 24.19 -18.82 -8.98
CA LEU A 810 24.30 -20.18 -9.52
C LEU A 810 24.75 -21.21 -8.46
N TYR A 811 25.74 -20.86 -7.65
CA TYR A 811 26.42 -21.73 -6.69
C TYR A 811 26.10 -21.32 -5.24
N ILE A 812 26.12 -22.29 -4.32
CA ILE A 812 25.68 -22.10 -2.92
C ILE A 812 26.83 -22.23 -1.91
N SER A 813 28.05 -22.32 -2.38
CA SER A 813 29.28 -22.59 -1.63
C SER A 813 30.39 -21.66 -2.11
N ALA A 814 31.30 -21.29 -1.21
CA ALA A 814 32.55 -20.64 -1.59
C ALA A 814 33.56 -21.69 -2.08
N GLY A 815 34.45 -21.30 -2.99
CA GLY A 815 35.59 -22.11 -3.44
C GLY A 815 35.29 -23.18 -4.49
N GLU A 816 34.15 -23.13 -5.19
CA GLU A 816 33.86 -24.04 -6.30
C GLU A 816 34.80 -23.81 -7.50
N TYR A 817 35.27 -22.56 -7.65
CA TYR A 817 36.27 -22.17 -8.64
C TYR A 817 37.33 -21.28 -7.98
N ASP A 818 38.58 -21.45 -8.41
CA ASP A 818 39.70 -20.64 -7.91
C ASP A 818 39.64 -19.17 -8.40
N SER A 819 38.93 -18.90 -9.50
CA SER A 819 38.76 -17.57 -10.08
C SER A 819 37.44 -17.44 -10.85
N LEU A 820 36.96 -16.22 -11.07
CA LEU A 820 35.78 -15.97 -11.92
C LEU A 820 36.06 -16.35 -13.38
N GLN A 821 37.31 -16.21 -13.84
CA GLN A 821 37.69 -16.66 -15.18
C GLN A 821 37.41 -18.15 -15.43
N LEU A 822 37.69 -19.02 -14.45
CA LEU A 822 37.40 -20.45 -14.58
C LEU A 822 35.90 -20.74 -14.63
N MET A 823 35.11 -20.00 -13.85
CA MET A 823 33.65 -20.06 -13.95
C MET A 823 33.17 -19.64 -15.34
N PHE A 824 33.65 -18.50 -15.87
CA PHE A 824 33.26 -18.05 -17.21
C PHE A 824 33.63 -19.05 -18.31
N ASN A 825 34.83 -19.65 -18.23
CA ASN A 825 35.23 -20.70 -19.16
C ASN A 825 34.24 -21.87 -19.13
N ARG A 826 33.85 -22.35 -17.93
CA ARG A 826 32.86 -23.43 -17.79
C ARG A 826 31.48 -23.04 -18.34
N LEU A 827 31.00 -21.83 -18.04
CA LEU A 827 29.71 -21.36 -18.58
C LEU A 827 29.74 -21.24 -20.10
N SER A 828 30.89 -20.91 -20.70
CA SER A 828 31.05 -20.75 -22.14
C SER A 828 31.02 -22.07 -22.95
N GLU A 829 31.18 -23.22 -22.27
CA GLU A 829 31.09 -24.55 -22.89
C GLU A 829 29.65 -24.96 -23.20
N ASP A 830 28.66 -24.42 -22.47
CA ASP A 830 27.25 -24.77 -22.60
C ASP A 830 26.47 -23.67 -23.34
N GLU A 831 26.38 -23.81 -24.67
CA GLU A 831 25.67 -22.84 -25.51
C GLU A 831 24.17 -22.74 -25.17
N LEU A 832 23.55 -23.85 -24.74
CA LEU A 832 22.12 -23.88 -24.39
C LEU A 832 21.85 -23.09 -23.11
N PHE A 833 22.77 -23.14 -22.14
CA PHE A 833 22.71 -22.32 -20.94
C PHE A 833 22.79 -20.84 -21.29
N ALA A 834 23.76 -20.43 -22.13
CA ALA A 834 23.92 -19.03 -22.52
C ALA A 834 22.71 -18.48 -23.26
N ASP A 835 22.16 -19.24 -24.22
CA ASP A 835 20.98 -18.83 -25.00
C ASP A 835 19.72 -18.71 -24.11
N GLU A 836 19.54 -19.60 -23.12
CA GLU A 836 18.42 -19.53 -22.18
C GLU A 836 18.58 -18.36 -21.20
N VAL A 837 19.77 -18.12 -20.67
CA VAL A 837 20.04 -16.95 -19.80
C VAL A 837 19.82 -15.65 -20.57
N CYS A 838 20.22 -15.57 -21.83
CA CYS A 838 19.99 -14.40 -22.68
C CYS A 838 18.49 -14.10 -22.83
N GLN A 839 17.68 -15.09 -23.22
CA GLN A 839 16.21 -14.94 -23.33
C GLN A 839 15.57 -14.61 -21.98
N LEU A 840 16.02 -15.24 -20.90
CA LEU A 840 15.44 -15.05 -19.58
C LEU A 840 15.76 -13.67 -19.00
N THR A 841 17.00 -13.20 -19.15
CA THR A 841 17.39 -11.85 -18.68
C THR A 841 16.66 -10.76 -19.44
N GLU A 842 16.41 -10.92 -20.74
CA GLU A 842 15.57 -10.00 -21.53
C GLU A 842 14.14 -9.91 -20.96
N ILE A 843 13.53 -11.07 -20.63
CA ILE A 843 12.21 -11.13 -19.98
C ILE A 843 12.25 -10.54 -18.56
N LEU A 844 13.30 -10.75 -17.78
CA LEU A 844 13.41 -10.21 -16.43
C LEU A 844 13.64 -8.68 -16.45
N MET A 845 14.43 -8.17 -17.40
CA MET A 845 14.67 -6.73 -17.60
C MET A 845 13.37 -5.99 -17.93
N SER A 846 12.53 -6.55 -18.80
CA SER A 846 11.21 -5.98 -19.12
C SER A 846 10.20 -6.02 -17.95
N ARG A 847 10.46 -6.85 -16.93
CA ARG A 847 9.63 -6.96 -15.72
C ARG A 847 10.14 -6.14 -14.54
N CYS A 848 11.32 -5.53 -14.64
CA CYS A 848 11.92 -4.77 -13.55
C CYS A 848 11.06 -3.55 -13.22
N ASN A 849 10.73 -3.34 -11.95
CA ASN A 849 9.93 -2.20 -11.47
C ASN A 849 10.79 -1.17 -10.73
N ALA A 850 11.94 -1.55 -10.16
CA ALA A 850 12.82 -0.64 -9.43
C ALA A 850 13.26 0.59 -10.24
N LEU A 851 13.07 1.79 -9.70
CA LEU A 851 13.62 3.03 -10.27
C LEU A 851 15.03 3.23 -9.70
N GLU A 852 15.98 2.55 -10.32
CA GLU A 852 17.36 2.55 -9.89
C GLU A 852 17.94 3.97 -9.86
N GLN A 853 18.71 4.29 -8.82
CA GLN A 853 19.54 5.49 -8.79
C GLN A 853 20.96 5.12 -8.38
N ASP A 854 21.93 5.97 -8.68
CA ASP A 854 23.30 5.78 -8.21
C ASP A 854 23.33 5.73 -6.68
N ASP A 855 24.19 4.85 -6.16
CA ASP A 855 24.47 4.80 -4.74
C ASP A 855 24.86 6.18 -4.18
N ASN A 856 24.31 6.52 -3.03
CA ASN A 856 24.51 7.80 -2.35
C ASN A 856 25.47 7.70 -1.15
N SER A 857 26.05 6.52 -0.91
CA SER A 857 27.05 6.24 0.11
C SER A 857 28.47 6.64 -0.31
N ALA A 858 29.43 6.52 0.62
CA ALA A 858 30.86 6.70 0.36
C ALA A 858 31.45 5.70 -0.66
N PHE A 859 30.70 4.66 -1.07
CA PHE A 859 31.18 3.57 -1.91
C PHE A 859 30.75 3.67 -3.39
N ARG A 860 30.07 4.75 -3.77
CA ARG A 860 29.38 4.94 -5.06
C ARG A 860 30.11 4.41 -6.29
N ASP A 861 31.42 4.64 -6.39
CA ASP A 861 32.20 4.30 -7.59
C ASP A 861 32.46 2.78 -7.75
N SER A 862 32.45 2.04 -6.64
CA SER A 862 32.77 0.60 -6.62
C SER A 862 31.63 -0.30 -6.14
N PHE A 863 30.52 0.29 -5.68
CA PHE A 863 29.39 -0.46 -5.14
C PHE A 863 28.51 -1.03 -6.27
N PRO A 864 28.23 -2.35 -6.29
CA PRO A 864 27.50 -2.95 -7.41
C PRO A 864 26.00 -2.62 -7.38
N LEU A 865 25.43 -2.42 -6.20
CA LEU A 865 23.99 -2.19 -6.03
C LEU A 865 23.58 -0.76 -6.40
N LYS A 866 22.40 -0.61 -6.99
CA LYS A 866 21.76 0.68 -7.22
C LYS A 866 20.69 0.94 -6.15
N LEU A 867 20.54 2.20 -5.75
CA LEU A 867 19.43 2.61 -4.87
C LEU A 867 18.10 2.18 -5.49
N HIS A 868 17.16 1.79 -4.64
CA HIS A 868 15.83 1.29 -4.95
C HIS A 868 15.78 -0.04 -5.71
N GLY A 869 16.93 -0.59 -6.12
CA GLY A 869 17.04 -1.96 -6.60
C GLY A 869 16.69 -2.97 -5.50
N VAL A 870 16.12 -4.11 -5.90
CA VAL A 870 15.79 -5.20 -4.98
C VAL A 870 16.80 -6.32 -5.16
N TYR A 871 17.42 -6.74 -4.06
CA TYR A 871 18.50 -7.72 -4.07
C TYR A 871 18.30 -8.77 -3.00
N THR A 872 18.74 -9.99 -3.26
CA THR A 872 18.75 -11.04 -2.24
C THR A 872 19.84 -10.79 -1.20
N LYS A 873 19.69 -11.37 0.00
CA LYS A 873 20.71 -11.24 1.05
C LYS A 873 22.11 -11.69 0.56
N ALA A 874 22.19 -12.75 -0.24
CA ALA A 874 23.47 -13.24 -0.76
C ALA A 874 24.14 -12.23 -1.71
N GLN A 875 23.36 -11.62 -2.60
CA GLN A 875 23.84 -10.56 -3.50
C GLN A 875 24.34 -9.35 -2.70
N ILE A 876 23.62 -8.98 -1.63
CA ILE A 876 24.02 -7.88 -0.74
C ILE A 876 25.32 -8.22 0.00
N GLN A 877 25.46 -9.45 0.52
CA GLN A 877 26.68 -9.94 1.19
C GLN A 877 27.91 -9.89 0.28
N VAL A 878 27.75 -10.14 -1.01
CA VAL A 878 28.82 -9.94 -2.01
C VAL A 878 29.13 -8.45 -2.17
N ALA A 879 28.11 -7.60 -2.29
CA ALA A 879 28.29 -6.16 -2.45
C ALA A 879 29.06 -5.51 -1.29
N ILE A 880 28.79 -5.97 -0.06
CA ILE A 880 29.48 -5.51 1.15
C ILE A 880 30.74 -6.32 1.50
N GLU A 881 31.18 -7.23 0.62
CA GLU A 881 32.38 -8.08 0.75
C GLU A 881 32.41 -8.97 2.01
N THR A 882 31.25 -9.29 2.61
CA THR A 882 31.18 -10.32 3.67
C THR A 882 31.21 -11.73 3.08
N SER A 883 30.81 -11.87 1.81
CA SER A 883 31.01 -13.06 0.98
C SER A 883 31.99 -12.77 -0.17
N THR A 884 33.05 -13.56 -0.26
CA THR A 884 34.09 -13.55 -1.31
C THR A 884 34.18 -14.93 -1.96
N LEU A 885 34.89 -15.07 -3.09
CA LEU A 885 35.10 -16.38 -3.73
C LEU A 885 35.56 -17.47 -2.76
N GLN A 886 36.41 -17.12 -1.79
CA GLN A 886 37.01 -18.07 -0.84
C GLN A 886 36.24 -18.19 0.47
N LYS A 887 35.31 -17.27 0.77
CA LYS A 887 34.62 -17.21 2.06
C LYS A 887 33.16 -16.80 1.90
N MET A 888 32.23 -17.64 2.35
CA MET A 888 30.82 -17.27 2.44
C MET A 888 30.48 -16.71 3.82
N SER A 889 29.70 -15.63 3.88
CA SER A 889 29.20 -15.08 5.15
C SER A 889 28.30 -16.10 5.88
N PRO A 890 28.57 -16.43 7.16
CA PRO A 890 27.70 -17.29 7.96
C PRO A 890 26.50 -16.53 8.55
N SER A 891 26.46 -15.20 8.42
CA SER A 891 25.55 -14.35 9.20
C SER A 891 24.08 -14.52 8.80
N ARG A 892 23.27 -14.91 9.79
CA ARG A 892 21.81 -14.91 9.73
C ARG A 892 21.18 -13.74 10.49
N GLU A 893 22.01 -12.80 10.95
CA GLU A 893 21.59 -11.68 11.80
C GLU A 893 20.90 -10.57 11.00
N GLY A 894 20.23 -9.67 11.73
CA GLY A 894 19.54 -8.48 11.18
C GLY A 894 20.48 -7.32 10.81
N CYS A 895 21.77 -7.41 11.16
CA CYS A 895 22.79 -6.46 10.72
C CYS A 895 24.07 -7.20 10.32
N GLU A 896 24.81 -6.68 9.35
CA GLU A 896 26.14 -7.17 8.98
C GLU A 896 27.14 -6.02 8.92
N ARG A 897 28.37 -6.27 9.38
CA ARG A 897 29.43 -5.26 9.49
C ARG A 897 30.63 -5.68 8.66
N ASN A 898 31.22 -4.72 7.96
CA ASN A 898 32.50 -4.91 7.29
C ASN A 898 33.26 -3.57 7.20
N THR A 899 34.50 -3.60 6.69
CA THR A 899 35.26 -2.39 6.34
C THR A 899 35.56 -2.42 4.85
N LEU A 900 35.04 -1.43 4.11
CA LEU A 900 35.24 -1.31 2.66
C LEU A 900 36.13 -0.09 2.40
N ASN A 901 37.20 -0.25 1.62
CA ASN A 901 38.15 0.83 1.30
C ASN A 901 38.63 1.64 2.53
N GLY A 902 38.79 0.97 3.68
CA GLY A 902 39.20 1.59 4.96
C GLY A 902 38.08 2.30 5.74
N ILE A 903 36.83 2.29 5.24
CA ILE A 903 35.67 2.90 5.90
C ILE A 903 34.83 1.80 6.57
N PRO A 904 34.66 1.84 7.91
CA PRO A 904 33.75 0.93 8.61
C PRO A 904 32.30 1.14 8.16
N MET A 905 31.59 0.07 7.86
CA MET A 905 30.21 0.12 7.40
C MET A 905 29.34 -0.93 8.08
N GLU A 906 28.03 -0.67 8.11
CA GLU A 906 27.03 -1.58 8.67
C GLU A 906 25.77 -1.60 7.79
N ALA A 907 25.42 -2.79 7.31
CA ALA A 907 24.20 -3.06 6.53
C ALA A 907 23.08 -3.52 7.47
N MET A 908 21.98 -2.79 7.49
CA MET A 908 20.79 -3.11 8.28
C MET A 908 19.74 -3.79 7.39
N PHE A 909 19.30 -4.99 7.79
CA PHE A 909 18.27 -5.76 7.10
C PHE A 909 16.97 -5.73 7.90
N VAL A 910 15.92 -5.17 7.30
CA VAL A 910 14.64 -4.95 7.98
C VAL A 910 13.51 -5.67 7.26
N ASP A 911 12.79 -6.48 8.03
CA ASP A 911 11.52 -7.10 7.63
C ASP A 911 10.39 -6.28 8.26
N VAL A 912 9.63 -5.55 7.43
CA VAL A 912 8.55 -4.69 7.95
C VAL A 912 7.44 -5.57 8.54
N ILE A 913 6.90 -6.50 7.74
CA ILE A 913 5.96 -7.52 8.19
C ILE A 913 6.76 -8.77 8.57
N LYS A 914 6.67 -9.14 9.84
CA LYS A 914 7.31 -10.33 10.41
C LYS A 914 6.31 -11.49 10.32
N ASP A 915 6.70 -12.61 9.70
CA ASP A 915 5.93 -13.86 9.73
C ASP A 915 5.76 -14.26 11.21
N ARG A 916 4.58 -14.03 11.80
CA ARG A 916 4.29 -14.36 13.20
C ARG A 916 3.11 -15.32 13.30
N GLU A 917 3.29 -16.38 14.08
CA GLU A 917 2.18 -17.01 14.79
C GLU A 917 1.70 -16.03 15.87
N GLU A 918 0.38 -15.90 16.05
CA GLU A 918 -0.21 -15.02 17.08
C GLU A 918 0.43 -15.34 18.46
N GLY A 919 1.19 -14.40 19.04
CA GLY A 919 1.71 -14.52 20.41
C GLY A 919 3.22 -14.36 20.66
N SER A 920 4.06 -14.07 19.65
CA SER A 920 5.52 -13.92 19.88
C SER A 920 5.93 -12.53 20.45
N ASN A 921 6.80 -12.54 21.48
CA ASN A 921 7.20 -11.38 22.30
C ASN A 921 8.36 -10.53 21.75
N THR A 922 8.93 -10.83 20.56
CA THR A 922 10.03 -10.02 19.97
C THR A 922 9.47 -8.89 19.13
N ASN A 923 9.02 -7.85 19.82
CA ASN A 923 8.20 -6.77 19.27
C ASN A 923 9.00 -5.62 18.63
N TYR A 924 10.06 -5.93 17.86
CA TYR A 924 10.81 -4.90 17.13
C TYR A 924 9.90 -4.18 16.12
N LYS A 925 9.63 -2.89 16.31
CA LYS A 925 8.76 -2.07 15.45
C LYS A 925 9.57 -1.24 14.46
N ASP A 926 9.81 -1.80 13.28
CA ASP A 926 10.50 -1.11 12.19
C ASP A 926 9.46 -0.58 11.19
N PHE A 927 9.39 0.74 10.99
CA PHE A 927 8.38 1.37 10.13
C PHE A 927 8.85 2.71 9.56
N ALA A 928 8.27 3.12 8.43
CA ALA A 928 8.50 4.44 7.86
C ALA A 928 7.58 5.48 8.53
N GLN A 929 8.15 6.58 9.04
CA GLN A 929 7.38 7.72 9.56
C GLN A 929 6.97 8.67 8.43
N THR A 930 7.89 8.92 7.51
CA THR A 930 7.68 9.70 6.27
C THR A 930 8.48 9.04 5.14
N ALA A 931 8.39 9.55 3.92
CA ALA A 931 9.22 9.07 2.81
C ALA A 931 10.74 9.22 3.06
N VAL A 932 11.16 10.05 4.02
CA VAL A 932 12.59 10.31 4.35
C VAL A 932 12.99 9.90 5.77
N LYS A 933 12.04 9.54 6.65
CA LYS A 933 12.33 9.13 8.03
C LYS A 933 11.91 7.69 8.28
N PHE A 934 12.82 6.88 8.81
CA PHE A 934 12.60 5.47 9.11
C PHE A 934 12.91 5.16 10.58
N HIS A 935 11.91 4.65 11.30
CA HIS A 935 12.05 4.20 12.68
C HIS A 935 12.59 2.77 12.71
N TRP A 936 13.64 2.54 13.50
CA TRP A 936 14.30 1.26 13.66
C TRP A 936 14.57 0.98 15.14
N GLU A 937 14.33 -0.26 15.57
CA GLU A 937 14.67 -0.69 16.93
C GLU A 937 15.91 -1.58 16.93
N THR A 938 16.88 -1.25 17.79
CA THR A 938 18.07 -2.09 17.97
C THR A 938 17.70 -3.43 18.59
N GLN A 939 18.60 -4.43 18.54
CA GLN A 939 18.45 -5.65 19.33
C GLN A 939 18.28 -5.33 20.83
N ASN A 940 17.48 -6.13 21.55
CA ASN A 940 17.07 -5.88 22.95
C ASN A 940 18.21 -5.66 23.96
N SER A 941 19.44 -6.07 23.63
CA SER A 941 20.62 -5.91 24.49
C SER A 941 21.41 -4.61 24.27
N VAL A 942 21.14 -3.87 23.19
CA VAL A 942 21.93 -2.69 22.82
C VAL A 942 21.50 -1.48 23.65
N ARG A 943 22.41 -1.00 24.51
CA ARG A 943 22.26 0.21 25.33
C ARG A 943 22.90 1.43 24.67
N GLN A 944 22.44 2.63 25.03
CA GLN A 944 23.01 3.92 24.60
C GLN A 944 24.50 4.02 24.95
N GLU A 945 24.90 3.53 26.12
CA GLU A 945 26.28 3.55 26.60
C GLU A 945 27.13 2.42 26.00
N SER A 946 26.49 1.40 25.40
CA SER A 946 27.22 0.28 24.81
C SER A 946 28.09 0.75 23.63
N PRO A 947 29.20 0.05 23.32
CA PRO A 947 30.04 0.39 22.17
C PRO A 947 29.25 0.45 20.85
N THR A 948 28.24 -0.41 20.71
CA THR A 948 27.34 -0.43 19.55
C THR A 948 26.39 0.78 19.56
N GLY A 949 25.75 1.11 20.68
CA GLY A 949 24.88 2.30 20.78
C GLY A 949 25.64 3.61 20.56
N GLN A 950 26.82 3.74 21.16
CA GLN A 950 27.72 4.87 20.94
C GLN A 950 28.19 4.97 19.48
N SER A 951 28.36 3.85 18.78
CA SER A 951 28.69 3.83 17.36
C SER A 951 27.59 4.48 16.51
N TYR A 952 26.32 4.22 16.83
CA TYR A 952 25.18 4.83 16.16
C TYR A 952 25.06 6.32 16.48
N ILE A 953 25.18 6.70 17.77
CA ILE A 953 25.06 8.09 18.22
C ILE A 953 26.15 8.98 17.64
N LYS A 954 27.40 8.50 17.59
CA LYS A 954 28.55 9.27 17.09
C LYS A 954 28.71 9.20 15.57
N GLY A 955 27.94 8.35 14.87
CA GLY A 955 28.04 8.17 13.43
C GLY A 955 29.41 7.62 12.98
N SER A 956 29.98 6.66 13.72
CA SER A 956 31.33 6.15 13.44
C SER A 956 31.41 5.14 12.27
N ARG A 957 30.27 4.79 11.67
CA ARG A 957 30.14 3.84 10.56
C ARG A 957 29.23 4.40 9.48
N GLU A 958 29.49 3.99 8.25
CA GLU A 958 28.59 4.22 7.12
C GLU A 958 27.40 3.24 7.23
N MET A 959 26.21 3.74 7.58
CA MET A 959 25.00 2.93 7.78
C MET A 959 24.23 2.80 6.46
N LEU A 960 23.98 1.57 6.02
CA LEU A 960 23.19 1.24 4.82
C LEU A 960 21.90 0.54 5.19
N LEU A 961 20.77 1.00 4.65
CA LEU A 961 19.44 0.45 4.97
C LEU A 961 18.90 -0.42 3.82
N PHE A 962 18.48 -1.65 4.17
CA PHE A 962 17.85 -2.61 3.28
C PHE A 962 16.51 -3.06 3.87
N VAL A 963 15.41 -2.80 3.16
CA VAL A 963 14.05 -3.05 3.68
C VAL A 963 13.32 -4.03 2.77
N ARG A 964 12.58 -4.98 3.35
CA ARG A 964 11.63 -5.83 2.60
C ARG A 964 10.29 -5.90 3.30
N LYS A 965 9.22 -6.07 2.51
CA LYS A 965 7.85 -6.18 3.03
C LYS A 965 7.70 -7.36 3.99
N GLN A 966 8.08 -8.56 3.58
CA GLN A 966 8.02 -9.78 4.40
C GLN A 966 9.07 -10.78 3.91
N ARG A 967 9.35 -11.82 4.71
CA ARG A 967 10.37 -12.80 4.37
C ARG A 967 10.00 -13.66 3.16
N ASN A 968 8.81 -14.23 3.14
CA ASN A 968 8.40 -15.20 2.12
C ASN A 968 7.26 -14.67 1.24
N ALA A 969 7.21 -15.04 -0.04
CA ALA A 969 6.14 -14.64 -0.94
C ALA A 969 4.79 -15.27 -0.55
N ALA A 970 3.71 -14.49 -0.61
CA ALA A 970 2.36 -14.91 -0.22
C ALA A 970 1.84 -16.14 -1.00
N GLU A 971 2.06 -16.17 -2.31
CA GLU A 971 1.61 -17.27 -3.19
C GLU A 971 2.54 -18.49 -3.16
N ASN A 972 3.78 -18.32 -2.68
CA ASN A 972 4.76 -19.39 -2.60
C ASN A 972 5.66 -19.19 -1.37
N LYS A 973 5.27 -19.82 -0.25
CA LYS A 973 5.98 -19.72 1.04
C LYS A 973 7.43 -20.23 0.99
N TYR A 974 7.83 -20.94 -0.06
CA TYR A 974 9.21 -21.39 -0.27
C TYR A 974 10.11 -20.36 -0.98
N ARG A 975 9.53 -19.27 -1.49
CA ARG A 975 10.26 -18.18 -2.15
C ARG A 975 10.51 -17.05 -1.16
N THR A 976 11.77 -16.79 -0.83
CA THR A 976 12.18 -15.66 0.01
C THR A 976 12.27 -14.38 -0.83
N LEU A 977 11.66 -13.28 -0.39
CA LEU A 977 11.72 -11.97 -1.07
C LEU A 977 13.07 -11.27 -0.85
N GLY A 978 13.49 -10.47 -1.82
CA GLY A 978 14.67 -9.61 -1.74
C GLY A 978 14.40 -8.34 -0.93
N TYR A 979 15.49 -7.63 -0.59
CA TYR A 979 15.45 -6.35 0.09
C TYR A 979 15.65 -5.21 -0.91
N VAL A 980 14.84 -4.17 -0.76
CA VAL A 980 15.02 -2.90 -1.44
C VAL A 980 16.18 -2.15 -0.77
N TYR A 981 17.15 -1.71 -1.57
CA TYR A 981 18.25 -0.90 -1.08
C TYR A 981 17.82 0.58 -0.97
N LEU A 982 17.79 1.15 0.23
CA LEU A 982 17.40 2.54 0.48
C LEU A 982 18.59 3.50 0.63
N GLY A 983 19.81 2.98 0.56
CA GLY A 983 21.02 3.79 0.58
C GLY A 983 21.52 4.12 1.99
N LYS A 984 22.32 5.18 2.04
CA LYS A 984 22.89 5.75 3.26
C LYS A 984 21.82 6.39 4.13
N VAL A 985 21.91 6.12 5.42
CA VAL A 985 21.11 6.79 6.45
C VAL A 985 21.97 7.56 7.44
N THR A 986 21.38 8.58 8.05
CA THR A 986 21.99 9.43 9.08
C THR A 986 21.08 9.52 10.30
N LEU A 987 21.65 9.67 11.49
CA LEU A 987 20.87 9.75 12.72
C LEU A 987 20.05 11.04 12.75
N ASP A 988 18.73 10.92 12.95
CA ASP A 988 17.82 12.06 13.18
C ASP A 988 17.61 12.26 14.70
N SER A 989 17.11 11.22 15.36
CA SER A 989 16.89 11.21 16.81
C SER A 989 16.98 9.79 17.38
N PHE A 990 17.16 9.67 18.69
CA PHE A 990 17.07 8.39 19.40
C PHE A 990 16.41 8.58 20.77
N GLU A 991 15.66 7.56 21.22
CA GLU A 991 15.02 7.49 22.54
C GLU A 991 15.13 6.05 23.09
N GLY A 992 15.00 5.86 24.41
CA GLY A 992 15.06 4.53 25.04
C GLY A 992 16.47 3.93 25.17
N ASN A 993 16.65 2.99 26.12
CA ASN A 993 17.94 2.38 26.43
C ASN A 993 17.99 0.85 26.23
N LYS A 994 16.86 0.13 26.32
CA LYS A 994 16.77 -1.33 26.03
C LYS A 994 15.39 -1.69 25.46
N PRO A 995 15.22 -1.87 24.14
CA PRO A 995 16.14 -1.50 23.06
C PRO A 995 16.22 0.03 22.87
N MET A 996 17.26 0.50 22.17
CA MET A 996 17.27 1.87 21.63
C MET A 996 16.29 1.96 20.44
N GLN A 997 15.47 3.01 20.44
CA GLN A 997 14.62 3.40 19.33
C GLN A 997 15.34 4.51 18.56
N ILE A 998 15.65 4.26 17.30
CA ILE A 998 16.42 5.19 16.46
C ILE A 998 15.57 5.59 15.26
N VAL A 999 15.49 6.90 15.02
CA VAL A 999 14.94 7.46 13.78
C VAL A 999 16.10 7.80 12.86
N TRP A 1000 16.11 7.16 11.70
CA TRP A 1000 17.07 7.37 10.64
C TRP A 1000 16.50 8.32 9.59
N ASN A 1001 17.27 9.33 9.21
CA ASN A 1001 17.00 10.20 8.07
C ASN A 1001 17.69 9.65 6.81
N LEU A 1002 16.89 9.40 5.78
CA LEU A 1002 17.33 8.96 4.46
C LEU A 1002 17.76 10.16 3.61
N LYS A 1003 18.90 10.04 2.93
CA LYS A 1003 19.38 11.07 2.00
C LYS A 1003 18.56 11.15 0.70
N THR A 1004 18.03 10.01 0.26
CA THR A 1004 17.14 9.91 -0.90
C THR A 1004 15.78 9.41 -0.41
N PRO A 1005 14.66 10.05 -0.77
CA PRO A 1005 13.33 9.59 -0.38
C PRO A 1005 13.04 8.17 -0.84
N MET A 1006 12.35 7.38 -0.01
CA MET A 1006 11.88 6.05 -0.33
C MET A 1006 10.94 6.08 -1.55
N PRO A 1007 10.99 5.07 -2.43
CA PRO A 1007 9.97 4.90 -3.47
C PRO A 1007 8.57 4.79 -2.85
N GLY A 1008 7.55 5.37 -3.49
CA GLY A 1008 6.17 5.35 -3.00
C GLY A 1008 5.67 3.94 -2.69
N SER A 1009 5.98 2.97 -3.58
CA SER A 1009 5.67 1.55 -3.38
C SER A 1009 6.32 0.91 -2.14
N VAL A 1010 7.44 1.42 -1.65
CA VAL A 1010 8.10 0.97 -0.41
C VAL A 1010 7.47 1.64 0.79
N TYR A 1011 7.28 2.95 0.70
CA TYR A 1011 6.64 3.74 1.75
C TYR A 1011 5.24 3.21 2.10
N GLU A 1012 4.43 2.84 1.09
CA GLU A 1012 3.06 2.34 1.27
C GLU A 1012 2.99 1.18 2.27
N TYR A 1013 3.84 0.15 2.11
CA TYR A 1013 3.86 -1.00 3.03
C TYR A 1013 4.68 -0.76 4.29
N ALA A 1014 5.69 0.12 4.25
CA ALA A 1014 6.52 0.43 5.41
C ALA A 1014 5.80 1.34 6.42
N ALA A 1015 4.85 2.17 5.96
CA ALA A 1015 4.04 3.05 6.79
C ALA A 1015 2.80 2.36 7.37
N THR A 1016 2.31 1.26 6.77
CA THR A 1016 1.04 0.62 7.17
C THR A 1016 1.04 0.11 8.62
N LEU A 1017 2.20 -0.32 9.14
CA LEU A 1017 2.33 -0.85 10.51
C LEU A 1017 2.27 0.22 11.61
N ALA A 1018 2.30 1.52 11.28
CA ALA A 1018 1.97 2.56 12.25
C ALA A 1018 0.45 2.62 12.58
N ASN A 1019 -0.38 2.00 11.73
CA ASN A 1019 -1.85 2.07 11.77
C ASN A 1019 -2.54 0.75 12.18
N VAL A 1020 -1.79 -0.29 12.55
CA VAL A 1020 -2.33 -1.61 12.97
C VAL A 1020 -2.01 -1.91 14.42
#